data_AF-A0A9Q0SDV3-F1
#
_entry.id   AF-A0A9Q0SDV3-F1
#
_cell.length_a   1.000
_cell.length_b   1.000
_cell.length_c   1.000
_cell.angle_alpha   90.00
_cell.angle_beta   90.00
_cell.angle_gamma   90.00
#
_symmetry.space_group_name_H-M   'P 1'
#
loop_
_entity.id
_entity.type
_entity.pdbx_description
1 polymer ?
#
loop_
_entity_poly.entity_id
_entity_poly.type
_entity_poly.pdbx_seq_one_letter_code
_entity_poly.pdbx_strand_id
1 'polypeptide(L)'
;MERESYPYLTDALQDVDVRVPYRSVISPSATDAQIVAELYKLITMQTRVFIVHMFPSLGARLFAKAKEIGMMSEGYVWIMTDGLTAEFLSSPNPSVTDTMQGVLDNANSIDAELNIYGLWAYDATKALAMAVEKAGATNFGFEKANVASSSSTDLATLGTSLNGPNLLQALSDTSFKGLTGDYHFVDRQLQPPAFQIVNVNGNGVRGLGFWKPARGVLVKRLDPANSTSMSRISNAIFPGDTFVVPKGWEIPTNEKKLKIGVPLKDGFTEFVAVTTDPISNATKVTGYCIDVFDAVVKALPYALPYEYIPYVNPDGKPAGNYNDLAYQVHLKKFDAVVGDMTIVYNRSLYIDFTLPYTESGVNMIVPIADNNSKNAWVFMKPLTWDLWVSTFVLFVFIGFVVWVLEHRVNEDFRGSASNQAGAGFWFSFSTIVFAQRERVVSNLARAVLIIWCFVVLVVTQSYTASLSSLLTVQQLQPTVTDVHDLIMKGEYVGYLRGSFVLEILLGLGFHKSKLRVYNSPEECHELFSKGSGNGGIAAAFDEVPYTKLFLSKYCSQYTMIDPTFQTAGFGFVFPKGSSLVPDISKAILNVTEGDQMKQIEDAWFGKRGSCPESSSSVSSKILSLNSFWGLFLIAGLAALLALIIFFVMFVYRERRRLSHSDPTAPIWDRTKTFFRVFIQRDSTSLNSRQMELTDRNGISLHTIGVPSPSACSIHAQFPEDPSSTDSQTPQEEAINIDQLTNQNQERPTALEIDHENN
;
A
#
# COMPACT_ATOMS: atom_id res chain seq x y z
N MET A 1 -34.73 -43.41 -12.94
CA MET A 1 -34.38 -42.20 -13.70
C MET A 1 -34.19 -40.97 -12.81
N GLU A 2 -35.07 -40.65 -11.85
CA GLU A 2 -34.94 -39.40 -11.05
C GLU A 2 -33.70 -39.28 -10.14
N ARG A 3 -33.02 -40.38 -9.77
CA ARG A 3 -31.72 -40.29 -9.05
C ARG A 3 -30.60 -39.69 -9.91
N GLU A 4 -30.76 -39.61 -11.22
CA GLU A 4 -29.72 -39.18 -12.16
C GLU A 4 -29.68 -37.66 -12.40
N SER A 5 -30.68 -36.87 -11.97
CA SER A 5 -30.73 -35.41 -12.23
C SER A 5 -29.94 -34.56 -11.23
N TYR A 6 -29.78 -35.02 -10.00
CA TYR A 6 -29.16 -34.26 -8.91
C TYR A 6 -27.66 -33.94 -9.11
N PRO A 7 -26.81 -34.86 -9.62
CA PRO A 7 -25.43 -34.54 -9.93
C PRO A 7 -25.32 -33.37 -10.91
N TYR A 8 -26.11 -33.40 -11.99
CA TYR A 8 -26.14 -32.31 -12.99
C TYR A 8 -26.58 -30.97 -12.39
N LEU A 9 -27.55 -30.96 -11.47
CA LEU A 9 -27.94 -29.73 -10.77
C LEU A 9 -26.81 -29.20 -9.89
N THR A 10 -26.09 -30.09 -9.20
CA THR A 10 -24.99 -29.70 -8.33
C THR A 10 -23.81 -29.16 -9.14
N ASP A 11 -23.47 -29.82 -10.24
CA ASP A 11 -22.41 -29.40 -11.16
C ASP A 11 -22.76 -28.05 -11.79
N ALA A 12 -24.00 -27.88 -12.28
CA ALA A 12 -24.44 -26.61 -12.85
C ALA A 12 -24.47 -25.45 -11.84
N LEU A 13 -24.77 -25.72 -10.56
CA LEU A 13 -24.67 -24.72 -9.50
C LEU A 13 -23.20 -24.38 -9.19
N GLN A 14 -22.30 -25.36 -9.22
CA GLN A 14 -20.87 -25.13 -9.04
C GLN A 14 -20.27 -24.30 -10.18
N ASP A 15 -20.71 -24.50 -11.42
CA ASP A 15 -20.28 -23.72 -12.59
C ASP A 15 -20.59 -22.22 -12.47
N VAL A 16 -21.56 -21.85 -11.64
CA VAL A 16 -21.92 -20.45 -11.34
C VAL A 16 -21.49 -20.01 -9.94
N ASP A 17 -20.49 -20.66 -9.36
CA ASP A 17 -19.94 -20.41 -8.02
C ASP A 17 -20.97 -20.52 -6.86
N VAL A 18 -22.07 -21.24 -7.07
CA VAL A 18 -23.07 -21.52 -6.02
C VAL A 18 -22.75 -22.83 -5.32
N ARG A 19 -22.62 -22.76 -3.99
CA ARG A 19 -22.31 -23.92 -3.14
C ARG A 19 -23.58 -24.46 -2.50
N VAL A 20 -23.67 -25.79 -2.43
CA VAL A 20 -24.74 -26.52 -1.72
C VAL A 20 -24.18 -27.00 -0.37
N PRO A 21 -24.40 -26.27 0.74
CA PRO A 21 -23.76 -26.59 2.03
C PRO A 21 -24.33 -27.85 2.68
N TYR A 22 -25.58 -28.20 2.37
CA TYR A 22 -26.25 -29.35 2.95
C TYR A 22 -27.23 -30.00 1.97
N ARG A 23 -27.36 -31.31 2.07
CA ARG A 23 -28.32 -32.12 1.30
C ARG A 23 -29.16 -32.94 2.26
N SER A 24 -30.49 -32.74 2.24
CA SER A 24 -31.44 -33.64 2.90
C SER A 24 -32.01 -34.62 1.88
N VAL A 25 -32.17 -35.88 2.29
CA VAL A 25 -32.80 -36.93 1.48
C VAL A 25 -34.00 -37.47 2.24
N ILE A 26 -35.20 -37.22 1.72
CA ILE A 26 -36.47 -37.67 2.31
C ILE A 26 -37.01 -38.82 1.46
N SER A 27 -37.30 -39.96 2.09
CA SER A 27 -37.90 -41.10 1.40
C SER A 27 -39.31 -40.77 0.88
N PRO A 28 -39.73 -41.25 -0.30
CA PRO A 28 -41.13 -41.17 -0.74
C PRO A 28 -42.12 -41.77 0.27
N SER A 29 -41.69 -42.76 1.05
CA SER A 29 -42.46 -43.40 2.12
C SER A 29 -42.30 -42.76 3.49
N ALA A 30 -41.64 -41.60 3.60
CA ALA A 30 -41.38 -40.95 4.88
C ALA A 30 -42.68 -40.56 5.60
N THR A 31 -42.70 -40.73 6.92
CA THR A 31 -43.80 -40.27 7.78
C THR A 31 -43.70 -38.77 8.04
N ASP A 32 -44.81 -38.13 8.42
CA ASP A 32 -44.82 -36.69 8.74
C ASP A 32 -43.81 -36.33 9.84
N ALA A 33 -43.62 -37.21 10.82
CA ALA A 33 -42.63 -37.03 11.88
C ALA A 33 -41.18 -37.03 11.34
N GLN A 34 -40.87 -37.86 10.36
CA GLN A 34 -39.56 -37.88 9.72
C GLN A 34 -39.31 -36.62 8.89
N ILE A 35 -40.34 -36.12 8.19
CA ILE A 35 -40.27 -34.86 7.43
C ILE A 35 -40.00 -33.70 8.39
N VAL A 36 -40.76 -33.59 9.48
CA VAL A 36 -40.60 -32.55 10.50
C VAL A 36 -39.21 -32.62 11.15
N ALA A 37 -38.70 -33.82 11.46
CA ALA A 37 -37.36 -34.00 12.02
C ALA A 37 -36.25 -33.49 11.08
N GLU A 38 -36.38 -33.71 9.77
CA GLU A 38 -35.44 -33.16 8.78
C GLU A 38 -35.57 -31.63 8.67
N LEU A 39 -36.79 -31.10 8.65
CA LEU A 39 -37.02 -29.66 8.61
C LEU A 39 -36.46 -28.95 9.87
N TYR A 40 -36.56 -29.56 11.05
CA TYR A 40 -35.93 -29.04 12.27
C TYR A 40 -34.40 -29.02 12.21
N LYS A 41 -33.77 -29.90 11.42
CA LYS A 41 -32.32 -29.77 11.17
C LYS A 41 -32.06 -28.56 10.29
N LEU A 42 -32.84 -28.39 9.22
CA LEU A 42 -32.68 -27.28 8.28
C LEU A 42 -32.93 -25.91 8.91
N ILE A 43 -33.91 -25.78 9.81
CA ILE A 43 -34.21 -24.51 10.49
C ILE A 43 -33.05 -24.04 11.39
N THR A 44 -32.27 -24.98 11.93
CA THR A 44 -31.11 -24.67 12.78
C THR A 44 -29.87 -24.26 12.00
N MET A 45 -29.84 -24.46 10.68
CA MET A 45 -28.73 -24.07 9.81
C MET A 45 -28.78 -22.58 9.47
N GLN A 46 -27.72 -22.04 8.87
CA GLN A 46 -27.66 -20.63 8.43
C GLN A 46 -28.49 -20.36 7.17
N THR A 47 -28.50 -21.30 6.23
CA THR A 47 -29.15 -21.11 4.92
C THR A 47 -30.67 -21.06 5.03
N ARG A 48 -31.29 -20.13 4.32
CA ARG A 48 -32.76 -19.97 4.23
C ARG A 48 -33.29 -20.16 2.81
N VAL A 49 -32.41 -20.49 1.87
CA VAL A 49 -32.76 -20.82 0.47
C VAL A 49 -32.78 -22.33 0.30
N PHE A 50 -33.91 -22.87 -0.12
CA PHE A 50 -34.12 -24.30 -0.28
C PHE A 50 -34.55 -24.63 -1.72
N ILE A 51 -33.84 -25.55 -2.36
CA ILE A 51 -34.21 -26.11 -3.66
C ILE A 51 -34.84 -27.48 -3.41
N VAL A 52 -36.08 -27.65 -3.87
CA VAL A 52 -36.91 -28.82 -3.61
C VAL A 52 -37.12 -29.58 -4.92
N HIS A 53 -36.70 -30.85 -4.92
CA HIS A 53 -36.91 -31.80 -6.02
C HIS A 53 -37.51 -33.08 -5.45
N MET A 54 -38.83 -33.25 -5.59
CA MET A 54 -39.57 -34.39 -5.05
C MET A 54 -40.93 -34.55 -5.75
N PHE A 55 -41.54 -35.74 -5.59
CA PHE A 55 -42.89 -36.00 -6.09
C PHE A 55 -43.95 -35.05 -5.50
N PRO A 56 -45.01 -34.72 -6.26
CA PRO A 56 -46.08 -33.80 -5.84
C PRO A 56 -46.70 -34.16 -4.49
N SER A 57 -47.02 -35.43 -4.27
CA SER A 57 -47.64 -35.87 -3.01
C SER A 57 -46.74 -35.68 -1.78
N LEU A 58 -45.41 -35.85 -1.94
CA LEU A 58 -44.44 -35.60 -0.89
C LEU A 58 -44.19 -34.10 -0.69
N GLY A 59 -44.14 -33.33 -1.79
CA GLY A 59 -44.02 -31.86 -1.77
C GLY A 59 -45.13 -31.18 -0.99
N ALA A 60 -46.39 -31.55 -1.22
CA ALA A 60 -47.52 -31.02 -0.45
C ALA A 60 -47.37 -31.26 1.07
N ARG A 61 -46.95 -32.47 1.46
CA ARG A 61 -46.72 -32.81 2.87
C ARG A 61 -45.55 -32.02 3.44
N LEU A 62 -44.46 -31.86 2.70
CA LEU A 62 -43.31 -31.05 3.09
C LEU A 62 -43.71 -29.61 3.39
N PHE A 63 -44.39 -28.94 2.44
CA PHE A 63 -44.76 -27.52 2.61
C PHE A 63 -45.80 -27.31 3.70
N ALA A 64 -46.76 -28.24 3.85
CA ALA A 64 -47.69 -28.21 4.99
C ALA A 64 -46.93 -28.24 6.33
N LYS A 65 -45.97 -29.16 6.48
CA LYS A 65 -45.14 -29.24 7.68
C LYS A 65 -44.19 -28.05 7.84
N ALA A 66 -43.64 -27.53 6.75
CA ALA A 66 -42.81 -26.32 6.77
C ALA A 66 -43.61 -25.09 7.24
N LYS A 67 -44.88 -24.95 6.85
CA LYS A 67 -45.77 -23.90 7.33
C LYS A 67 -46.10 -24.05 8.82
N GLU A 68 -46.42 -25.28 9.27
CA GLU A 68 -46.71 -25.57 10.68
C GLU A 68 -45.56 -25.16 11.63
N ILE A 69 -44.31 -25.34 11.21
CA ILE A 69 -43.11 -25.00 12.01
C ILE A 69 -42.54 -23.61 11.69
N GLY A 70 -43.19 -22.81 10.85
CA GLY A 70 -42.82 -21.43 10.57
C GLY A 70 -41.74 -21.21 9.50
N MET A 71 -41.32 -22.21 8.73
CA MET A 71 -40.35 -22.06 7.63
C MET A 71 -40.96 -21.47 6.34
N MET A 72 -42.25 -21.12 6.36
CA MET A 72 -42.96 -20.38 5.30
C MET A 72 -43.19 -18.90 5.69
N SER A 73 -42.39 -18.38 6.62
CA SER A 73 -42.44 -16.98 7.09
C SER A 73 -41.41 -16.09 6.36
N GLU A 74 -41.42 -14.79 6.66
CA GLU A 74 -40.47 -13.83 6.10
C GLU A 74 -39.01 -14.25 6.36
N GLY A 75 -38.17 -14.19 5.32
CA GLY A 75 -36.76 -14.57 5.40
C GLY A 75 -36.40 -15.86 4.65
N TYR A 76 -37.39 -16.71 4.36
CA TYR A 76 -37.22 -17.99 3.66
C TYR A 76 -37.42 -17.85 2.14
N VAL A 77 -36.70 -18.67 1.37
CA VAL A 77 -36.86 -18.77 -0.08
C VAL A 77 -36.96 -20.25 -0.47
N TRP A 78 -37.98 -20.61 -1.23
CA TRP A 78 -38.22 -21.97 -1.70
C TRP A 78 -38.32 -21.98 -3.22
N ILE A 79 -37.54 -22.87 -3.85
CA ILE A 79 -37.48 -23.03 -5.31
C ILE A 79 -37.82 -24.49 -5.64
N MET A 80 -38.75 -24.70 -6.56
CA MET A 80 -39.19 -25.99 -7.03
C MET A 80 -38.68 -26.26 -8.45
N THR A 81 -38.46 -27.54 -8.76
CA THR A 81 -37.76 -27.96 -9.99
C THR A 81 -38.62 -28.74 -10.98
N ASP A 82 -39.82 -29.20 -10.58
CA ASP A 82 -40.63 -30.17 -11.35
C ASP A 82 -42.03 -29.65 -11.74
N GLY A 83 -42.26 -28.33 -11.76
CA GLY A 83 -43.52 -27.77 -12.27
C GLY A 83 -44.78 -28.25 -11.51
N LEU A 84 -44.63 -28.62 -10.23
CA LEU A 84 -45.71 -29.22 -9.44
C LEU A 84 -46.89 -28.28 -9.22
N THR A 85 -46.68 -26.97 -9.42
CA THR A 85 -47.74 -25.96 -9.31
C THR A 85 -48.95 -26.26 -10.19
N ALA A 86 -48.77 -26.85 -11.38
CA ALA A 86 -49.89 -27.24 -12.26
C ALA A 86 -50.73 -28.40 -11.69
N GLU A 87 -50.09 -29.42 -11.10
CA GLU A 87 -50.82 -30.52 -10.46
C GLU A 87 -51.49 -30.09 -9.15
N PHE A 88 -50.88 -29.19 -8.38
CA PHE A 88 -51.48 -28.67 -7.15
C PHE A 88 -52.67 -27.74 -7.43
N LEU A 89 -52.62 -26.92 -8.48
CA LEU A 89 -53.77 -26.11 -8.90
C LEU A 89 -54.93 -26.96 -9.42
N SER A 90 -54.64 -28.15 -9.96
CA SER A 90 -55.65 -29.12 -10.39
C SER A 90 -56.28 -29.90 -9.22
N SER A 91 -55.73 -29.76 -8.01
CA SER A 91 -56.25 -30.41 -6.81
C SER A 91 -57.49 -29.68 -6.28
N PRO A 92 -58.58 -30.40 -5.94
CA PRO A 92 -59.81 -29.77 -5.44
C PRO A 92 -59.70 -29.21 -4.00
N ASN A 93 -58.52 -29.28 -3.35
CA ASN A 93 -58.30 -28.82 -1.98
C ASN A 93 -57.54 -27.47 -1.94
N PRO A 94 -58.23 -26.32 -1.79
CA PRO A 94 -57.59 -25.01 -1.73
C PRO A 94 -56.71 -24.79 -0.49
N SER A 95 -56.73 -25.70 0.48
CA SER A 95 -55.87 -25.64 1.67
C SER A 95 -54.40 -25.93 1.37
N VAL A 96 -54.08 -26.61 0.26
CA VAL A 96 -52.70 -27.00 -0.09
C VAL A 96 -51.95 -25.87 -0.80
N THR A 97 -52.64 -25.03 -1.59
CA THR A 97 -52.01 -23.89 -2.27
C THR A 97 -51.62 -22.78 -1.29
N ASP A 98 -52.42 -22.59 -0.24
CA ASP A 98 -52.13 -21.65 0.86
C ASP A 98 -50.86 -22.04 1.66
N THR A 99 -50.46 -23.31 1.68
CA THR A 99 -49.21 -23.72 2.35
C THR A 99 -47.95 -23.40 1.54
N MET A 100 -48.10 -23.02 0.27
CA MET A 100 -47.00 -22.77 -0.66
C MET A 100 -46.87 -21.30 -1.07
N GLN A 101 -47.45 -20.37 -0.30
CA GLN A 101 -47.37 -18.94 -0.58
C GLN A 101 -45.90 -18.47 -0.76
N GLY A 102 -45.62 -17.82 -1.89
CA GLY A 102 -44.31 -17.24 -2.19
C GLY A 102 -43.26 -18.23 -2.71
N VAL A 103 -43.63 -19.49 -2.97
CA VAL A 103 -42.73 -20.48 -3.59
C VAL A 103 -42.55 -20.18 -5.07
N LEU A 104 -41.29 -20.29 -5.54
CA LEU A 104 -40.93 -20.14 -6.94
C LEU A 104 -40.94 -21.50 -7.64
N ASP A 105 -41.52 -21.57 -8.83
CA ASP A 105 -41.56 -22.78 -9.64
C ASP A 105 -41.29 -22.46 -11.11
N ASN A 106 -40.90 -23.49 -11.85
CA ASN A 106 -40.77 -23.44 -13.29
C ASN A 106 -41.99 -24.13 -13.91
N ALA A 107 -42.98 -23.36 -14.33
CA ALA A 107 -44.12 -23.90 -15.04
C ALA A 107 -43.80 -24.03 -16.52
N ASN A 108 -44.15 -25.18 -17.09
CA ASN A 108 -44.26 -25.30 -18.54
C ASN A 108 -45.64 -24.77 -18.93
N SER A 109 -45.69 -23.65 -19.66
CA SER A 109 -46.95 -23.02 -20.03
C SER A 109 -47.75 -23.91 -20.97
N ILE A 110 -48.78 -24.62 -20.51
CA ILE A 110 -49.96 -24.94 -21.33
C ILE A 110 -51.15 -25.17 -20.39
N ASP A 111 -52.24 -24.44 -20.70
CA ASP A 111 -53.60 -24.62 -20.22
C ASP A 111 -54.15 -25.93 -20.81
N ALA A 112 -54.04 -27.06 -20.10
CA ALA A 112 -54.65 -28.32 -20.51
C ALA A 112 -54.92 -29.24 -19.33
N GLU A 113 -56.03 -30.00 -19.41
CA GLU A 113 -56.37 -31.12 -18.53
C GLU A 113 -55.30 -32.25 -18.51
N LEU A 114 -54.25 -32.17 -19.34
CA LEU A 114 -53.14 -33.13 -19.39
C LEU A 114 -51.85 -32.54 -18.78
N ASN A 115 -51.15 -33.37 -18.00
CA ASN A 115 -49.83 -33.03 -17.48
C ASN A 115 -48.77 -32.94 -18.60
N ILE A 116 -47.60 -32.37 -18.27
CA ILE A 116 -46.50 -32.17 -19.22
C ILE A 116 -46.05 -33.48 -19.90
N TYR A 117 -46.08 -34.59 -19.18
CA TYR A 117 -45.71 -35.91 -19.71
C TYR A 117 -46.68 -36.36 -20.80
N GLY A 118 -47.97 -36.06 -20.67
CA GLY A 118 -48.97 -36.28 -21.71
C GLY A 118 -48.70 -35.48 -22.98
N LEU A 119 -48.29 -34.21 -22.82
CA LEU A 119 -47.92 -33.34 -23.93
C LEU A 119 -46.63 -33.81 -24.63
N TRP A 120 -45.62 -34.22 -23.86
CA TRP A 120 -44.40 -34.84 -24.40
C TRP A 120 -44.68 -36.15 -25.11
N ALA A 121 -45.59 -36.99 -24.58
CA ALA A 121 -45.98 -38.22 -25.25
C ALA A 121 -46.63 -37.94 -26.60
N TYR A 122 -47.45 -36.90 -26.71
CA TYR A 122 -48.05 -36.48 -27.97
C TYR A 122 -46.97 -36.02 -28.98
N ASP A 123 -46.11 -35.10 -28.57
CA ASP A 123 -45.06 -34.57 -29.45
C ASP A 123 -44.04 -35.65 -29.84
N ALA A 124 -43.65 -36.54 -28.92
CA ALA A 124 -42.76 -37.67 -29.20
C ALA A 124 -43.39 -38.67 -30.17
N THR A 125 -44.69 -38.95 -30.04
CA THR A 125 -45.41 -39.85 -30.95
C THR A 125 -45.48 -39.24 -32.36
N LYS A 126 -45.73 -37.93 -32.45
CA LYS A 126 -45.72 -37.20 -33.73
C LYS A 126 -44.33 -37.20 -34.36
N ALA A 127 -43.29 -36.94 -33.58
CA ALA A 127 -41.90 -36.98 -34.04
C ALA A 127 -41.54 -38.37 -34.58
N LEU A 128 -41.92 -39.42 -33.87
CA LEU A 128 -41.70 -40.80 -34.29
C LEU A 128 -42.44 -41.11 -35.59
N ALA A 129 -43.71 -40.70 -35.71
CA ALA A 129 -44.50 -40.92 -36.92
C ALA A 129 -43.86 -40.25 -38.14
N MET A 130 -43.42 -39.00 -38.01
CA MET A 130 -42.71 -38.26 -39.07
C MET A 130 -41.39 -38.93 -39.45
N ALA A 131 -40.63 -39.39 -38.45
CA ALA A 131 -39.36 -40.06 -38.69
C ALA A 131 -39.53 -41.43 -39.37
N VAL A 132 -40.55 -42.21 -39.01
CA VAL A 132 -40.86 -43.49 -39.65
C VAL A 132 -41.29 -43.28 -41.10
N GLU A 133 -42.11 -42.25 -41.37
CA GLU A 133 -42.50 -41.87 -42.72
C GLU A 133 -41.28 -41.48 -43.57
N LYS A 134 -40.36 -40.66 -43.01
CA LYS A 134 -39.15 -40.20 -43.69
C LYS A 134 -38.10 -41.32 -43.89
N ALA A 135 -37.94 -42.22 -42.92
CA ALA A 135 -37.01 -43.35 -43.01
C ALA A 135 -37.48 -44.42 -44.00
N GLY A 136 -38.78 -44.45 -44.32
CA GLY A 136 -39.38 -45.41 -45.23
C GLY A 136 -39.50 -46.82 -44.64
N ALA A 137 -40.49 -47.57 -45.13
CA ALA A 137 -40.76 -48.94 -44.71
C ALA A 137 -39.86 -50.01 -45.38
N THR A 138 -38.65 -49.63 -45.78
CA THR A 138 -37.74 -50.53 -46.50
C THR A 138 -36.80 -51.23 -45.53
N ASN A 139 -36.95 -52.56 -45.41
CA ASN A 139 -36.11 -53.49 -44.64
C ASN A 139 -36.16 -53.37 -43.10
N PHE A 140 -37.24 -53.86 -42.48
CA PHE A 140 -37.31 -54.19 -41.04
C PHE A 140 -36.50 -55.45 -40.66
N GLY A 141 -35.51 -55.84 -41.48
CA GLY A 141 -34.66 -56.99 -41.23
C GLY A 141 -33.70 -56.72 -40.07
N PHE A 142 -33.40 -57.75 -39.30
CA PHE A 142 -32.42 -57.70 -38.23
C PHE A 142 -31.19 -58.51 -38.63
N GLU A 143 -30.02 -57.88 -38.57
CA GLU A 143 -28.74 -58.56 -38.75
C GLU A 143 -28.39 -59.26 -37.43
N LYS A 144 -28.50 -60.58 -37.41
CA LYS A 144 -28.09 -61.40 -36.27
C LYS A 144 -26.59 -61.61 -36.32
N ALA A 145 -25.92 -61.40 -35.19
CA ALA A 145 -24.53 -61.81 -35.05
C ALA A 145 -24.44 -63.34 -35.16
N ASN A 146 -23.46 -63.85 -35.90
CA ASN A 146 -23.17 -65.29 -36.01
C ASN A 146 -22.57 -65.80 -34.69
N VAL A 147 -23.41 -65.97 -33.67
CA VAL A 147 -22.99 -66.50 -32.37
C VAL A 147 -23.53 -67.93 -32.25
N ALA A 148 -22.62 -68.89 -32.05
CA ALA A 148 -22.92 -70.31 -31.88
C ALA A 148 -23.34 -70.66 -30.43
N SER A 149 -24.13 -69.82 -29.77
CA SER A 149 -24.65 -70.08 -28.42
C SER A 149 -26.17 -70.22 -28.41
N SER A 150 -26.66 -71.32 -27.84
CA SER A 150 -28.09 -71.65 -27.72
C SER A 150 -28.71 -71.18 -26.39
N SER A 151 -28.07 -70.24 -25.68
CA SER A 151 -28.56 -69.72 -24.40
C SER A 151 -29.42 -68.48 -24.60
N SER A 152 -30.69 -68.54 -24.18
CA SER A 152 -31.70 -67.48 -24.35
C SER A 152 -31.44 -66.18 -23.57
N THR A 153 -30.37 -66.12 -22.78
CA THR A 153 -30.00 -64.96 -21.95
C THR A 153 -28.85 -64.13 -22.54
N ASP A 154 -28.34 -64.51 -23.71
CA ASP A 154 -27.16 -63.88 -24.30
C ASP A 154 -27.58 -62.69 -25.19
N LEU A 155 -27.30 -61.46 -24.74
CA LEU A 155 -27.67 -60.21 -25.42
C LEU A 155 -27.10 -60.14 -26.85
N ALA A 156 -26.03 -60.91 -27.12
CA ALA A 156 -25.41 -61.06 -28.44
C ALA A 156 -26.29 -61.80 -29.48
N THR A 157 -27.38 -62.44 -29.05
CA THR A 157 -28.37 -63.09 -29.95
C THR A 157 -29.43 -62.11 -30.48
N LEU A 158 -29.56 -60.92 -29.88
CA LEU A 158 -30.47 -59.88 -30.36
C LEU A 158 -29.90 -59.29 -31.65
N GLY A 159 -30.62 -59.46 -32.75
CA GLY A 159 -30.22 -58.89 -34.04
C GLY A 159 -30.29 -57.36 -34.00
N THR A 160 -29.37 -56.71 -34.71
CA THR A 160 -29.37 -55.25 -34.87
C THR A 160 -30.26 -54.87 -36.06
N SER A 161 -31.07 -53.82 -35.91
CA SER A 161 -31.98 -53.39 -36.98
C SER A 161 -31.20 -52.77 -38.13
N LEU A 162 -31.39 -53.29 -39.35
CA LEU A 162 -30.75 -52.75 -40.56
C LEU A 162 -31.28 -51.36 -40.92
N ASN A 163 -32.53 -51.04 -40.58
CA ASN A 163 -33.13 -49.72 -40.79
C ASN A 163 -33.00 -48.79 -39.58
N GLY A 164 -32.42 -49.26 -38.48
CA GLY A 164 -32.20 -48.48 -37.25
C GLY A 164 -31.41 -47.18 -37.47
N PRO A 165 -30.28 -47.19 -38.21
CA PRO A 165 -29.51 -45.98 -38.49
C PRO A 165 -30.30 -44.93 -39.30
N ASN A 166 -31.05 -45.37 -40.31
CA ASN A 166 -31.89 -44.48 -41.11
C ASN A 166 -33.01 -43.85 -40.27
N LEU A 167 -33.64 -44.64 -39.38
CA LEU A 167 -34.66 -44.14 -38.46
C LEU A 167 -34.08 -43.14 -37.45
N LEU A 168 -32.87 -43.39 -36.94
CA LEU A 168 -32.18 -42.47 -36.03
C LEU A 168 -31.83 -41.15 -36.73
N GLN A 169 -31.36 -41.21 -37.97
CA GLN A 169 -31.09 -40.02 -38.78
C GLN A 169 -32.38 -39.26 -39.07
N ALA A 170 -33.44 -39.95 -39.48
CA ALA A 170 -34.75 -39.34 -39.70
C ALA A 170 -35.32 -38.68 -38.44
N LEU A 171 -35.18 -39.31 -37.27
CA LEU A 171 -35.55 -38.72 -35.98
C LEU A 171 -34.76 -37.45 -35.68
N SER A 172 -33.44 -37.49 -35.90
CA SER A 172 -32.55 -36.34 -35.64
C SER A 172 -32.87 -35.13 -36.52
N ASP A 173 -33.30 -35.37 -37.77
CA ASP A 173 -33.70 -34.33 -38.71
C ASP A 173 -35.14 -33.82 -38.51
N THR A 174 -35.92 -34.44 -37.61
CA THR A 174 -37.32 -34.08 -37.42
C THR A 174 -37.42 -32.70 -36.78
N SER A 175 -38.10 -31.76 -37.45
CA SER A 175 -38.40 -30.44 -36.90
C SER A 175 -39.85 -30.06 -37.16
N PHE A 176 -40.57 -29.68 -36.12
CA PHE A 176 -41.95 -29.20 -36.21
C PHE A 176 -42.35 -28.37 -34.99
N LYS A 177 -43.46 -27.65 -35.10
CA LYS A 177 -44.10 -26.98 -33.97
C LYS A 177 -45.04 -27.95 -33.25
N GLY A 178 -44.64 -28.39 -32.07
CA GLY A 178 -45.39 -29.29 -31.18
C GLY A 178 -46.27 -28.52 -30.19
N LEU A 179 -46.98 -29.26 -29.34
CA LEU A 179 -47.76 -28.69 -28.25
C LEU A 179 -46.88 -28.03 -27.19
N THR A 180 -45.65 -28.53 -27.02
CA THR A 180 -44.67 -28.01 -26.04
C THR A 180 -43.74 -26.93 -26.61
N GLY A 181 -43.89 -26.57 -27.88
CA GLY A 181 -43.07 -25.56 -28.55
C GLY A 181 -42.37 -26.08 -29.81
N ASP A 182 -41.23 -25.47 -30.16
CA ASP A 182 -40.47 -25.84 -31.35
C ASP A 182 -39.67 -27.13 -31.07
N TYR A 183 -40.12 -28.24 -31.65
CA TYR A 183 -39.53 -29.56 -31.49
C TYR A 183 -38.39 -29.74 -32.50
N HIS A 184 -37.15 -29.81 -32.03
CA HIS A 184 -35.97 -30.08 -32.84
C HIS A 184 -34.82 -30.63 -31.98
N PHE A 185 -33.97 -31.48 -32.57
CA PHE A 185 -32.79 -32.02 -31.92
C PHE A 185 -31.52 -31.26 -32.34
N VAL A 186 -30.63 -31.01 -31.39
CA VAL A 186 -29.24 -30.58 -31.63
C VAL A 186 -28.36 -31.55 -30.85
N ASP A 187 -27.35 -32.12 -31.51
CA ASP A 187 -26.48 -33.15 -30.92
C ASP A 187 -27.26 -34.32 -30.28
N ARG A 188 -28.38 -34.71 -30.90
CA ARG A 188 -29.32 -35.75 -30.42
C ARG A 188 -30.01 -35.44 -29.09
N GLN A 189 -29.97 -34.19 -28.63
CA GLN A 189 -30.72 -33.72 -27.47
C GLN A 189 -31.83 -32.77 -27.92
N LEU A 190 -33.02 -32.93 -27.33
CA LEU A 190 -34.13 -32.02 -27.58
C LEU A 190 -33.76 -30.65 -27.02
N GLN A 191 -33.82 -29.61 -27.84
CA GLN A 191 -33.56 -28.27 -27.35
C GLN A 191 -34.64 -27.86 -26.33
N PRO A 192 -34.25 -27.37 -25.14
CA PRO A 192 -35.22 -27.07 -24.10
C PRO A 192 -36.11 -25.90 -24.54
N PRO A 193 -37.43 -25.99 -24.35
CA PRO A 193 -38.34 -24.89 -24.63
C PRO A 193 -38.10 -23.71 -23.67
N ALA A 194 -38.76 -22.59 -23.92
CA ALA A 194 -38.73 -21.47 -22.98
C ALA A 194 -39.45 -21.88 -21.68
N PHE A 195 -38.78 -21.69 -20.55
CA PHE A 195 -39.31 -21.97 -19.22
C PHE A 195 -40.12 -20.78 -18.71
N GLN A 196 -41.34 -20.99 -18.19
CA GLN A 196 -42.08 -19.91 -17.55
C GLN A 196 -41.79 -19.94 -16.04
N ILE A 197 -41.11 -18.92 -15.54
CA ILE A 197 -40.93 -18.76 -14.10
C ILE A 197 -42.21 -18.21 -13.50
N VAL A 198 -42.72 -18.93 -12.51
CA VAL A 198 -43.96 -18.61 -11.83
C VAL A 198 -43.76 -18.51 -10.33
N ASN A 199 -44.69 -17.82 -9.67
CA ASN A 199 -44.71 -17.60 -8.24
C ASN A 199 -46.10 -17.93 -7.69
N VAL A 200 -46.18 -18.71 -6.63
CA VAL A 200 -47.45 -19.11 -6.00
C VAL A 200 -48.01 -17.96 -5.15
N ASN A 201 -49.25 -17.55 -5.44
CA ASN A 201 -49.95 -16.49 -4.73
C ASN A 201 -51.40 -16.87 -4.41
N GLY A 202 -51.65 -17.25 -3.16
CA GLY A 202 -52.92 -17.69 -2.61
C GLY A 202 -53.38 -18.97 -3.30
N ASN A 203 -54.53 -18.88 -3.96
CA ASN A 203 -55.11 -19.99 -4.72
C ASN A 203 -54.73 -19.96 -6.21
N GLY A 204 -53.77 -19.12 -6.59
CA GLY A 204 -53.38 -18.92 -7.99
C GLY A 204 -51.87 -18.91 -8.20
N VAL A 205 -51.48 -18.97 -9.46
CA VAL A 205 -50.09 -18.90 -9.89
C VAL A 205 -49.88 -17.61 -10.69
N ARG A 206 -48.87 -16.84 -10.31
CA ARG A 206 -48.49 -15.58 -10.95
C ARG A 206 -47.27 -15.79 -11.84
N GLY A 207 -47.43 -15.60 -13.14
CA GLY A 207 -46.30 -15.61 -14.08
C GLY A 207 -45.37 -14.42 -13.88
N LEU A 208 -44.08 -14.69 -13.64
CA LEU A 208 -43.05 -13.66 -13.51
C LEU A 208 -42.42 -13.32 -14.87
N GLY A 209 -42.12 -14.33 -15.68
CA GLY A 209 -41.56 -14.17 -17.02
C GLY A 209 -41.10 -15.49 -17.63
N PHE A 210 -40.64 -15.45 -18.88
CA PHE A 210 -40.11 -16.58 -19.64
C PHE A 210 -38.59 -16.52 -19.74
N TRP A 211 -37.92 -17.63 -19.43
CA TRP A 211 -36.48 -17.79 -19.55
C TRP A 211 -36.13 -18.62 -20.79
N LYS A 212 -35.13 -18.18 -21.56
CA LYS A 212 -34.57 -18.93 -22.70
C LYS A 212 -33.04 -19.05 -22.54
N PRO A 213 -32.45 -20.22 -22.84
CA PRO A 213 -31.01 -20.43 -22.76
C PRO A 213 -30.21 -19.37 -23.55
N ALA A 214 -30.63 -19.06 -24.77
CA ALA A 214 -29.92 -18.15 -25.67
C ALA A 214 -29.89 -16.68 -25.23
N ARG A 215 -30.74 -16.27 -24.26
CA ARG A 215 -30.80 -14.87 -23.80
C ARG A 215 -30.32 -14.67 -22.36
N GLY A 216 -30.29 -15.72 -21.53
CA GLY A 216 -29.87 -15.64 -20.12
C GLY A 216 -30.74 -14.73 -19.23
N VAL A 217 -31.82 -14.15 -19.76
CA VAL A 217 -32.65 -13.13 -19.09
C VAL A 217 -34.14 -13.49 -19.20
N LEU A 218 -34.91 -13.16 -18.16
CA LEU A 218 -36.37 -13.31 -18.13
C LEU A 218 -37.07 -12.26 -19.00
N VAL A 219 -37.99 -12.70 -19.86
CA VAL A 219 -38.76 -11.84 -20.77
C VAL A 219 -40.26 -12.00 -20.50
N LYS A 220 -41.02 -10.90 -20.46
CA LYS A 220 -42.45 -10.94 -20.14
C LYS A 220 -43.32 -11.63 -21.21
N ARG A 221 -42.93 -11.56 -22.48
CA ARG A 221 -43.62 -12.22 -23.61
C ARG A 221 -42.62 -12.84 -24.58
N LEU A 222 -42.99 -14.00 -25.11
CA LEU A 222 -42.31 -14.68 -26.21
C LEU A 222 -42.74 -14.08 -27.56
N ASP A 223 -42.64 -12.76 -27.75
CA ASP A 223 -42.94 -12.14 -29.04
C ASP A 223 -41.73 -12.21 -30.00
N PRO A 224 -41.93 -12.22 -31.33
CA PRO A 224 -40.84 -12.27 -32.30
C PRO A 224 -40.02 -10.98 -32.27
N ALA A 225 -38.76 -11.09 -32.67
CA ALA A 225 -37.73 -10.04 -32.68
C ALA A 225 -38.26 -8.63 -33.04
N ASN A 226 -38.31 -7.72 -32.05
CA ASN A 226 -38.08 -6.25 -32.16
C ASN A 226 -38.65 -5.38 -31.02
N SER A 227 -39.06 -5.93 -29.86
CA SER A 227 -39.35 -5.08 -28.70
C SER A 227 -38.12 -4.90 -27.81
N THR A 228 -37.43 -3.77 -27.96
CA THR A 228 -36.39 -3.25 -27.04
C THR A 228 -36.97 -2.61 -25.78
N SER A 229 -38.27 -2.78 -25.51
CA SER A 229 -38.86 -2.36 -24.24
C SER A 229 -38.63 -3.44 -23.19
N MET A 230 -37.71 -3.18 -22.26
CA MET A 230 -37.65 -3.85 -20.96
C MET A 230 -38.95 -3.55 -20.20
N SER A 231 -40.03 -4.24 -20.57
CA SER A 231 -41.27 -4.20 -19.80
C SER A 231 -40.97 -4.83 -18.44
N ARG A 232 -41.02 -4.01 -17.39
CA ARG A 232 -40.71 -4.37 -15.99
C ARG A 232 -41.30 -5.76 -15.67
N ILE A 233 -40.42 -6.69 -15.33
CA ILE A 233 -40.74 -8.05 -14.87
C ILE A 233 -41.67 -7.93 -13.65
N SER A 234 -42.62 -8.85 -13.49
CA SER A 234 -43.47 -8.86 -12.30
C SER A 234 -42.60 -9.12 -11.07
N ASN A 235 -42.70 -8.30 -10.00
CA ASN A 235 -41.96 -8.55 -8.76
C ASN A 235 -42.42 -9.88 -8.13
N ALA A 236 -41.47 -10.72 -7.74
CA ALA A 236 -41.73 -11.93 -6.96
C ALA A 236 -42.28 -11.57 -5.58
N ILE A 237 -43.19 -12.41 -5.09
CA ILE A 237 -43.67 -12.42 -3.70
C ILE A 237 -42.90 -13.54 -2.99
N PHE A 238 -42.32 -13.25 -1.84
CA PHE A 238 -41.63 -14.24 -1.03
C PHE A 238 -42.52 -14.70 0.14
N PRO A 239 -42.21 -15.85 0.76
CA PRO A 239 -42.86 -16.27 2.01
C PRO A 239 -42.91 -15.14 3.04
N GLY A 240 -44.04 -15.01 3.74
CA GLY A 240 -44.34 -13.84 4.59
C GLY A 240 -45.03 -12.67 3.88
N ASP A 241 -45.43 -12.83 2.62
CA ASP A 241 -46.15 -11.83 1.81
C ASP A 241 -45.35 -10.52 1.60
N THR A 242 -44.03 -10.67 1.40
CA THR A 242 -43.10 -9.55 1.17
C THR A 242 -42.63 -9.50 -0.28
N PHE A 243 -42.48 -8.29 -0.81
CA PHE A 243 -41.82 -8.03 -2.10
C PHE A 243 -40.32 -7.77 -1.95
N VAL A 244 -39.81 -7.71 -0.72
CA VAL A 244 -38.39 -7.50 -0.42
C VAL A 244 -37.68 -8.84 -0.59
N VAL A 245 -36.60 -8.85 -1.39
CA VAL A 245 -35.78 -10.05 -1.58
C VAL A 245 -35.13 -10.41 -0.24
N PRO A 246 -35.41 -11.60 0.34
CA PRO A 246 -34.78 -12.03 1.58
C PRO A 246 -33.27 -12.14 1.42
N LYS A 247 -32.52 -11.92 2.51
CA LYS A 247 -31.06 -12.13 2.52
C LYS A 247 -30.65 -13.57 2.21
N GLY A 248 -31.56 -14.54 2.39
CA GLY A 248 -31.31 -15.95 2.12
C GLY A 248 -30.51 -16.68 3.21
N TRP A 249 -30.23 -16.02 4.32
CA TRP A 249 -29.58 -16.60 5.49
C TRP A 249 -29.97 -15.86 6.79
N GLU A 250 -29.80 -16.52 7.92
CA GLU A 250 -30.04 -15.96 9.25
C GLU A 250 -28.98 -16.46 10.24
N ILE A 251 -28.76 -15.75 11.35
CA ILE A 251 -27.80 -16.16 12.39
C ILE A 251 -28.32 -17.45 13.04
N PRO A 252 -27.58 -18.57 12.95
CA PRO A 252 -28.01 -19.84 13.52
C PRO A 252 -28.15 -19.76 15.04
N THR A 253 -29.12 -20.49 15.59
CA THR A 253 -29.35 -20.56 17.04
C THR A 253 -28.37 -21.49 17.77
N ASN A 254 -27.67 -22.40 17.07
CA ASN A 254 -26.88 -23.47 17.69
C ASN A 254 -25.62 -23.89 16.90
N GLU A 255 -25.07 -23.03 16.05
CA GLU A 255 -23.91 -23.43 15.24
C GLU A 255 -22.60 -23.44 16.03
N LYS A 256 -21.72 -24.39 15.67
CA LYS A 256 -20.38 -24.53 16.23
C LYS A 256 -19.55 -23.31 15.83
N LYS A 257 -19.19 -22.47 16.80
CA LYS A 257 -18.28 -21.35 16.58
C LYS A 257 -16.95 -21.83 16.01
N LEU A 258 -16.41 -21.09 15.06
CA LEU A 258 -15.07 -21.35 14.53
C LEU A 258 -14.02 -21.13 15.62
N LYS A 259 -13.13 -22.11 15.79
CA LYS A 259 -12.01 -22.04 16.72
C LYS A 259 -10.83 -21.36 16.06
N ILE A 260 -10.63 -20.09 16.37
CA ILE A 260 -9.53 -19.30 15.80
C ILE A 260 -8.32 -19.36 16.74
N GLY A 261 -7.25 -19.97 16.27
CA GLY A 261 -5.97 -19.97 16.98
C GLY A 261 -5.28 -18.61 16.89
N VAL A 262 -4.76 -18.12 18.01
CA VAL A 262 -4.06 -16.83 18.08
C VAL A 262 -2.65 -17.04 18.67
N PRO A 263 -1.59 -16.51 18.05
CA PRO A 263 -0.23 -16.63 18.59
C PRO A 263 -0.09 -15.83 19.89
N LEU A 264 0.65 -16.38 20.86
CA LEU A 264 1.08 -15.64 22.05
C LEU A 264 2.52 -15.14 21.84
N LYS A 265 2.74 -13.84 22.02
CA LYS A 265 4.06 -13.21 21.99
C LYS A 265 4.36 -12.47 23.29
N ASP A 266 5.63 -12.50 23.68
CA ASP A 266 6.15 -11.76 24.84
C ASP A 266 6.44 -10.28 24.50
N GLY A 267 6.51 -9.90 23.22
CA GLY A 267 6.75 -8.54 22.73
C GLY A 267 6.00 -8.26 21.42
N PHE A 268 6.01 -7.01 20.94
CA PHE A 268 5.19 -6.56 19.79
C PHE A 268 3.69 -6.76 20.02
N THR A 269 3.23 -6.46 21.24
CA THR A 269 1.84 -6.62 21.69
C THR A 269 0.84 -5.75 20.91
N GLU A 270 1.32 -4.74 20.20
CA GLU A 270 0.54 -3.90 19.29
C GLU A 270 -0.09 -4.72 18.15
N PHE A 271 0.56 -5.79 17.71
CA PHE A 271 0.04 -6.66 16.65
C PHE A 271 -0.96 -7.68 17.16
N VAL A 272 -0.62 -8.36 18.26
CA VAL A 272 -1.44 -9.35 18.97
C VAL A 272 -1.05 -9.36 20.44
N ALA A 273 -2.03 -9.14 21.31
CA ALA A 273 -1.92 -9.23 22.77
C ALA A 273 -3.03 -10.13 23.31
N VAL A 274 -2.65 -11.00 24.24
CA VAL A 274 -3.58 -11.88 24.96
C VAL A 274 -3.51 -11.50 26.43
N THR A 275 -4.58 -10.91 26.94
CA THR A 275 -4.72 -10.57 28.36
C THR A 275 -5.78 -11.45 28.99
N THR A 276 -5.48 -12.03 30.15
CA THR A 276 -6.48 -12.80 30.91
C THR A 276 -7.06 -11.90 31.99
N ASP A 277 -8.37 -11.69 31.98
CA ASP A 277 -9.03 -10.91 33.02
C ASP A 277 -8.91 -11.65 34.36
N PRO A 278 -8.27 -11.05 35.38
CA PRO A 278 -7.95 -11.74 36.63
C PRO A 278 -9.20 -12.08 37.47
N ILE A 279 -10.36 -11.48 37.17
CA ILE A 279 -11.61 -11.68 37.90
C ILE A 279 -12.52 -12.71 37.21
N SER A 280 -12.62 -12.67 35.89
CA SER A 280 -13.52 -13.54 35.11
C SER A 280 -12.82 -14.78 34.55
N ASN A 281 -11.48 -14.86 34.61
CA ASN A 281 -10.64 -15.81 33.85
C ASN A 281 -10.95 -15.81 32.34
N ALA A 282 -11.61 -14.77 31.82
CA ALA A 282 -11.89 -14.64 30.41
C ALA A 282 -10.64 -14.12 29.68
N THR A 283 -10.22 -14.83 28.65
CA THR A 283 -9.13 -14.37 27.78
C THR A 283 -9.66 -13.33 26.81
N LYS A 284 -9.11 -12.12 26.89
CA LYS A 284 -9.35 -11.03 25.96
C LYS A 284 -8.16 -10.94 25.00
N VAL A 285 -8.47 -10.99 23.71
CA VAL A 285 -7.50 -10.91 22.62
C VAL A 285 -7.68 -9.56 21.94
N THR A 286 -6.60 -8.81 21.78
CA THR A 286 -6.60 -7.46 21.17
C THR A 286 -5.35 -7.27 20.32
N GLY A 287 -5.36 -6.36 19.37
CA GLY A 287 -4.19 -6.04 18.56
C GLY A 287 -4.58 -5.65 17.14
N TYR A 288 -3.65 -5.04 16.40
CA TYR A 288 -3.86 -4.63 15.01
C TYR A 288 -4.41 -5.78 14.15
N CYS A 289 -3.83 -6.99 14.23
CA CYS A 289 -4.28 -8.12 13.40
C CYS A 289 -5.69 -8.60 13.77
N ILE A 290 -6.09 -8.40 15.03
CA ILE A 290 -7.39 -8.82 15.56
C ILE A 290 -8.47 -7.85 15.10
N ASP A 291 -8.20 -6.54 15.19
CA ASP A 291 -9.12 -5.50 14.73
C ASP A 291 -9.31 -5.56 13.21
N VAL A 292 -8.26 -5.86 12.44
CA VAL A 292 -8.37 -6.11 11.00
C VAL A 292 -9.27 -7.30 10.74
N PHE A 293 -9.08 -8.43 11.43
CA PHE A 293 -9.92 -9.61 11.22
C PHE A 293 -11.39 -9.36 11.59
N ASP A 294 -11.64 -8.70 12.72
CA ASP A 294 -12.99 -8.34 13.16
C ASP A 294 -13.68 -7.40 12.15
N ALA A 295 -12.95 -6.45 11.55
CA ALA A 295 -13.47 -5.59 10.49
C ALA A 295 -13.79 -6.39 9.21
N VAL A 296 -12.90 -7.31 8.83
CA VAL A 296 -13.07 -8.19 7.66
C VAL A 296 -14.29 -9.10 7.82
N VAL A 297 -14.48 -9.72 8.99
CA VAL A 297 -15.66 -10.56 9.25
C VAL A 297 -16.95 -9.74 9.24
N LYS A 298 -16.94 -8.51 9.77
CA LYS A 298 -18.10 -7.60 9.70
C LYS A 298 -18.48 -7.20 8.27
N ALA A 299 -17.51 -7.19 7.35
CA ALA A 299 -17.72 -6.87 5.95
C ALA A 299 -18.26 -8.06 5.12
N LEU A 300 -18.30 -9.28 5.69
CA LEU A 300 -18.85 -10.44 5.01
C LEU A 300 -20.37 -10.33 4.81
N PRO A 301 -20.92 -10.86 3.70
CA PRO A 301 -22.35 -10.81 3.42
C PRO A 301 -23.17 -11.77 4.31
N TYR A 302 -22.51 -12.55 5.16
CA TYR A 302 -23.10 -13.53 6.08
C TYR A 302 -22.45 -13.46 7.46
N ALA A 303 -23.17 -13.86 8.51
CA ALA A 303 -22.62 -13.94 9.85
C ALA A 303 -21.66 -15.13 9.99
N LEU A 304 -20.48 -14.89 10.53
CA LEU A 304 -19.49 -15.92 10.83
C LEU A 304 -19.22 -15.90 12.34
N PRO A 305 -19.81 -16.81 13.14
CA PRO A 305 -19.55 -16.86 14.58
C PRO A 305 -18.20 -17.52 14.86
N TYR A 306 -17.35 -16.86 15.65
CA TYR A 306 -16.02 -17.37 16.02
C TYR A 306 -15.70 -17.13 17.49
N GLU A 307 -14.69 -17.84 17.97
CA GLU A 307 -14.05 -17.63 19.26
C GLU A 307 -12.53 -17.66 19.12
N TYR A 308 -11.85 -16.76 19.84
CA TYR A 308 -10.39 -16.72 19.88
C TYR A 308 -9.88 -17.67 20.96
N ILE A 309 -8.92 -18.52 20.58
CA ILE A 309 -8.27 -19.47 21.48
C ILE A 309 -6.76 -19.23 21.38
N PRO A 310 -6.11 -18.73 22.45
CA PRO A 310 -4.68 -18.50 22.43
C PRO A 310 -3.90 -19.81 22.38
N TYR A 311 -2.82 -19.83 21.61
CA TYR A 311 -1.95 -20.99 21.47
C TYR A 311 -0.91 -21.06 22.60
N VAL A 312 -1.35 -21.56 23.76
CA VAL A 312 -0.56 -21.64 24.99
C VAL A 312 -0.45 -23.06 25.51
N ASN A 313 0.68 -23.35 26.15
CA ASN A 313 0.89 -24.57 26.91
C ASN A 313 0.10 -24.52 28.23
N PRO A 314 -0.07 -25.67 28.94
CA PRO A 314 -0.78 -25.71 30.21
C PRO A 314 -0.17 -24.82 31.31
N ASP A 315 1.10 -24.41 31.16
CA ASP A 315 1.84 -23.50 32.04
C ASP A 315 1.69 -22.01 31.65
N GLY A 316 0.87 -21.69 30.65
CA GLY A 316 0.57 -20.31 30.22
C GLY A 316 1.64 -19.69 29.30
N LYS A 317 2.66 -20.45 28.90
CA LYS A 317 3.71 -20.01 27.97
C LYS A 317 3.33 -20.29 26.51
N PRO A 318 3.97 -19.61 25.53
CA PRO A 318 3.74 -19.89 24.11
C PRO A 318 3.98 -21.38 23.81
N ALA A 319 3.01 -22.02 23.18
CA ALA A 319 3.01 -23.48 22.98
C ALA A 319 4.00 -23.98 21.92
N GLY A 320 4.47 -23.09 21.05
CA GLY A 320 5.38 -23.43 19.95
C GLY A 320 5.72 -22.20 19.12
N ASN A 321 6.30 -22.43 17.94
CA ASN A 321 6.57 -21.39 16.96
C ASN A 321 5.38 -21.22 15.98
N TYR A 322 5.49 -20.26 15.05
CA TYR A 322 4.47 -20.03 14.02
C TYR A 322 4.25 -21.22 13.07
N ASN A 323 5.28 -22.02 12.80
CA ASN A 323 5.13 -23.24 11.98
C ASN A 323 4.29 -24.29 12.72
N ASP A 324 4.49 -24.45 14.03
CA ASP A 324 3.73 -25.38 14.87
C ASP A 324 2.26 -24.96 14.96
N LEU A 325 2.00 -23.66 15.10
CA LEU A 325 0.64 -23.08 15.11
C LEU A 325 -0.07 -23.30 13.77
N ALA A 326 0.61 -22.98 12.65
CA ALA A 326 0.10 -23.27 11.30
C ALA A 326 -0.20 -24.78 11.12
N TYR A 327 0.66 -25.65 11.66
CA TYR A 327 0.46 -27.09 11.59
C TYR A 327 -0.75 -27.56 12.41
N GLN A 328 -1.12 -26.88 13.50
CA GLN A 328 -2.35 -27.22 14.24
C GLN A 328 -3.63 -26.99 13.42
N VAL A 329 -3.61 -26.08 12.44
CA VAL A 329 -4.71 -25.88 11.49
C VAL A 329 -4.81 -27.05 10.51
N HIS A 330 -3.66 -27.54 10.02
CA HIS A 330 -3.61 -28.75 9.21
C HIS A 330 -4.16 -29.97 9.97
N LEU A 331 -3.86 -30.08 11.26
CA LEU A 331 -4.41 -31.11 12.16
C LEU A 331 -5.88 -30.88 12.55
N LYS A 332 -6.52 -29.82 12.05
CA LYS A 332 -7.92 -29.44 12.33
C LYS A 332 -8.23 -29.23 13.82
N LYS A 333 -7.24 -28.86 14.62
CA LYS A 333 -7.47 -28.45 16.03
C LYS A 333 -8.00 -27.03 16.11
N PHE A 334 -7.53 -26.18 15.21
CA PHE A 334 -8.07 -24.85 14.96
C PHE A 334 -8.69 -24.83 13.55
N ASP A 335 -9.80 -24.12 13.40
CA ASP A 335 -10.48 -23.96 12.12
C ASP A 335 -9.87 -22.82 11.29
N ALA A 336 -9.18 -21.88 11.95
CA ALA A 336 -8.40 -20.82 11.33
C ALA A 336 -7.31 -20.32 12.30
N VAL A 337 -6.32 -19.58 11.82
CA VAL A 337 -5.40 -18.81 12.67
C VAL A 337 -5.39 -17.35 12.24
N VAL A 338 -5.48 -16.47 13.24
CA VAL A 338 -5.48 -15.02 13.09
C VAL A 338 -4.35 -14.44 13.94
N GLY A 339 -3.56 -13.58 13.33
CA GLY A 339 -2.40 -12.95 13.95
C GLY A 339 -1.40 -12.55 12.89
N ASP A 340 -0.22 -12.14 13.33
CA ASP A 340 0.92 -11.72 12.52
C ASP A 340 1.62 -12.90 11.82
N MET A 341 0.85 -13.67 11.05
CA MET A 341 1.33 -14.84 10.32
C MET A 341 1.77 -14.45 8.90
N THR A 342 3.08 -14.50 8.67
CA THR A 342 3.67 -14.27 7.35
C THR A 342 3.38 -15.41 6.39
N ILE A 343 3.05 -15.06 5.14
CA ILE A 343 2.83 -15.99 4.05
C ILE A 343 4.19 -16.47 3.54
N VAL A 344 4.49 -17.76 3.77
CA VAL A 344 5.76 -18.40 3.37
C VAL A 344 5.47 -19.69 2.60
N TYR A 345 6.30 -19.98 1.59
CA TYR A 345 6.16 -21.16 0.72
C TYR A 345 6.04 -22.47 1.51
N ASN A 346 6.92 -22.71 2.50
CA ASN A 346 6.92 -23.94 3.28
C ASN A 346 5.55 -24.21 3.97
N ARG A 347 4.91 -23.16 4.48
CA ARG A 347 3.58 -23.25 5.11
C ARG A 347 2.46 -23.50 4.10
N SER A 348 2.55 -22.87 2.92
CA SER A 348 1.54 -23.01 1.85
C SER A 348 1.37 -24.44 1.30
N LEU A 349 2.32 -25.33 1.61
CA LEU A 349 2.23 -26.74 1.20
C LEU A 349 1.07 -27.47 1.88
N TYR A 350 0.73 -27.10 3.13
CA TYR A 350 -0.22 -27.85 3.97
C TYR A 350 -1.38 -27.00 4.54
N ILE A 351 -1.35 -25.68 4.37
CA ILE A 351 -2.43 -24.74 4.70
C ILE A 351 -2.62 -23.72 3.57
N ASP A 352 -3.78 -23.08 3.53
CA ASP A 352 -4.05 -21.97 2.62
C ASP A 352 -4.05 -20.64 3.37
N PHE A 353 -3.56 -19.60 2.68
CA PHE A 353 -3.55 -18.23 3.17
C PHE A 353 -4.57 -17.38 2.43
N THR A 354 -5.12 -16.38 3.12
CA THR A 354 -5.83 -15.28 2.46
C THR A 354 -4.87 -14.36 1.72
N LEU A 355 -5.42 -13.42 0.95
CA LEU A 355 -4.63 -12.27 0.48
C LEU A 355 -3.96 -11.55 1.66
N PRO A 356 -2.74 -11.00 1.46
CA PRO A 356 -2.04 -10.28 2.50
C PRO A 356 -2.78 -8.99 2.84
N TYR A 357 -2.87 -8.67 4.13
CA TYR A 357 -3.47 -7.43 4.62
C TYR A 357 -2.42 -6.43 5.15
N THR A 358 -1.12 -6.78 5.09
CA THR A 358 -0.01 -5.88 5.43
C THR A 358 1.03 -5.84 4.32
N GLU A 359 1.93 -4.85 4.44
CA GLU A 359 3.07 -4.71 3.55
C GLU A 359 4.01 -5.91 3.61
N SER A 360 4.66 -6.12 2.47
CA SER A 360 5.43 -7.30 2.12
C SER A 360 6.93 -6.97 2.17
N GLY A 361 7.75 -7.84 2.77
CA GLY A 361 9.21 -7.73 2.76
C GLY A 361 9.89 -7.82 4.12
N VAL A 362 11.20 -8.09 4.07
CA VAL A 362 12.13 -8.04 5.21
C VAL A 362 13.16 -6.94 4.94
N ASN A 363 13.29 -6.03 5.91
CA ASN A 363 14.18 -4.88 5.83
C ASN A 363 15.34 -5.00 6.79
N MET A 364 16.41 -4.30 6.45
CA MET A 364 17.58 -4.14 7.33
C MET A 364 17.47 -2.82 8.08
N ILE A 365 17.46 -2.89 9.41
CA ILE A 365 17.50 -1.74 10.32
C ILE A 365 18.95 -1.49 10.70
N VAL A 366 19.40 -0.25 10.53
CA VAL A 366 20.75 0.18 10.86
C VAL A 366 20.74 1.50 11.62
N PRO A 367 21.69 1.72 12.55
CA PRO A 367 21.86 3.03 13.17
C PRO A 367 22.28 4.05 12.12
N ILE A 368 21.74 5.26 12.22
CA ILE A 368 22.18 6.39 11.40
C ILE A 368 23.62 6.72 11.83
N ALA A 369 24.51 6.88 10.85
CA ALA A 369 25.89 7.21 11.12
C ALA A 369 25.96 8.59 11.75
N ASP A 370 26.11 8.65 13.07
CA ASP A 370 26.30 9.92 13.76
C ASP A 370 27.74 10.36 13.47
N ASN A 371 27.92 11.10 12.38
CA ASN A 371 29.20 11.69 12.00
C ASN A 371 29.51 12.87 12.93
N ASN A 372 29.55 12.59 14.24
CA ASN A 372 29.96 13.50 15.30
C ASN A 372 31.45 13.87 15.22
N SER A 373 32.17 13.43 14.16
CA SER A 373 33.36 14.14 13.72
C SER A 373 32.93 15.50 13.15
N LYS A 374 32.69 16.44 14.07
CA LYS A 374 32.57 17.88 13.85
C LYS A 374 33.87 18.34 13.19
N ASN A 375 33.99 18.09 11.89
CA ASN A 375 35.16 18.42 11.12
C ASN A 375 35.21 19.95 11.06
N ALA A 376 36.13 20.56 11.79
CA ALA A 376 36.33 22.02 11.79
C ALA A 376 36.63 22.57 10.38
N TRP A 377 36.90 21.69 9.41
CA TRP A 377 37.22 21.93 8.01
C TRP A 377 36.09 21.52 7.05
N VAL A 378 34.83 21.37 7.50
CA VAL A 378 33.69 21.08 6.61
C VAL A 378 33.60 22.09 5.46
N PHE A 379 33.97 23.35 5.69
CA PHE A 379 33.98 24.40 4.65
C PHE A 379 34.95 24.14 3.48
N MET A 380 35.95 23.27 3.63
CA MET A 380 36.86 22.90 2.53
C MET A 380 36.34 21.74 1.67
N LYS A 381 35.39 20.94 2.17
CA LYS A 381 34.84 19.76 1.49
C LYS A 381 34.04 20.02 0.19
N PRO A 382 33.35 21.16 -0.01
CA PRO A 382 32.52 21.37 -1.20
C PRO A 382 33.29 21.47 -2.52
N LEU A 383 34.59 21.79 -2.49
CA LEU A 383 35.44 21.89 -3.69
C LEU A 383 36.63 20.95 -3.52
N THR A 384 37.01 20.28 -4.61
CA THR A 384 38.22 19.44 -4.62
C THR A 384 39.47 20.31 -4.52
N TRP A 385 40.56 19.72 -4.00
CA TRP A 385 41.84 20.41 -3.90
C TRP A 385 42.34 20.92 -5.27
N ASP A 386 42.10 20.15 -6.33
CA ASP A 386 42.44 20.52 -7.70
C ASP A 386 41.75 21.82 -8.13
N LEU A 387 40.47 21.99 -7.75
CA LEU A 387 39.70 23.18 -8.08
C LEU A 387 40.12 24.39 -7.23
N TRP A 388 40.46 24.18 -5.96
CA TRP A 388 41.04 25.23 -5.10
C TRP A 388 42.33 25.80 -5.68
N VAL A 389 43.27 24.92 -6.06
CA VAL A 389 44.56 25.33 -6.62
C VAL A 389 44.39 25.98 -7.99
N SER A 390 43.56 25.41 -8.86
CA SER A 390 43.29 25.96 -10.19
C SER A 390 42.68 27.37 -10.11
N THR A 391 41.73 27.57 -9.18
CA THR A 391 41.12 28.87 -8.92
C THR A 391 42.17 29.88 -8.46
N PHE A 392 43.03 29.52 -7.51
CA PHE A 392 44.11 30.39 -7.03
C PHE A 392 45.09 30.80 -8.13
N VAL A 393 45.52 29.85 -8.98
CA VAL A 393 46.41 30.14 -10.12
C VAL A 393 45.74 31.08 -11.11
N LEU A 394 44.46 30.88 -11.39
CA LEU A 394 43.70 31.73 -12.31
C LEU A 394 43.51 33.15 -11.75
N PHE A 395 43.31 33.31 -10.44
CA PHE A 395 43.30 34.62 -9.76
C PHE A 395 44.62 35.38 -9.95
N VAL A 396 45.75 34.71 -9.76
CA VAL A 396 47.08 35.34 -9.96
C VAL A 396 47.25 35.72 -11.43
N PHE A 397 46.84 34.86 -12.36
CA PHE A 397 46.91 35.12 -13.80
C PHE A 397 46.05 36.32 -14.22
N ILE A 398 44.80 36.40 -13.78
CA ILE A 398 43.91 37.54 -14.10
C ILE A 398 44.43 38.83 -13.46
N GLY A 399 44.94 38.78 -12.23
CA GLY A 399 45.59 39.92 -11.60
C GLY A 399 46.78 40.44 -12.41
N PHE A 400 47.59 39.53 -12.96
CA PHE A 400 48.68 39.88 -13.87
C PHE A 400 48.19 40.45 -15.20
N VAL A 401 47.16 39.88 -15.83
CA VAL A 401 46.59 40.37 -17.10
C VAL A 401 46.02 41.78 -16.93
N VAL A 402 45.23 42.01 -15.87
CA VAL A 402 44.68 43.34 -15.56
C VAL A 402 45.82 44.33 -15.28
N TRP A 403 46.84 43.91 -14.51
CA TRP A 403 48.03 44.73 -14.29
C TRP A 403 48.70 45.15 -15.61
N VAL A 404 48.97 44.21 -16.54
CA VAL A 404 49.58 44.54 -17.84
C VAL A 404 48.73 45.53 -18.64
N LEU A 405 47.41 45.36 -18.66
CA LEU A 405 46.49 46.18 -19.45
C LEU A 405 46.27 47.58 -18.86
N GLU A 406 46.29 47.72 -17.53
CA GLU A 406 46.10 48.99 -16.83
C GLU A 406 47.42 49.74 -16.58
N HIS A 407 48.57 49.05 -16.59
CA HIS A 407 49.89 49.60 -16.24
C HIS A 407 50.26 50.87 -17.03
N ARG A 408 49.86 50.95 -18.30
CA ARG A 408 50.17 52.11 -19.15
C ARG A 408 49.21 53.29 -19.00
N VAL A 409 48.02 53.08 -18.45
CA VAL A 409 46.90 54.02 -18.56
C VAL A 409 46.42 54.53 -17.20
N ASN A 410 46.60 53.75 -16.13
CA ASN A 410 46.01 54.02 -14.84
C ASN A 410 47.07 54.36 -13.79
N GLU A 411 46.93 55.52 -13.15
CA GLU A 411 47.86 56.03 -12.13
C GLU A 411 47.78 55.21 -10.84
N ASP A 412 46.61 54.63 -10.52
CA ASP A 412 46.38 53.81 -9.32
C ASP A 412 47.23 52.52 -9.30
N PHE A 413 47.66 52.05 -10.47
CA PHE A 413 48.52 50.86 -10.62
C PHE A 413 50.01 51.20 -10.79
N ARG A 414 50.43 52.46 -10.56
CA ARG A 414 51.82 52.93 -10.63
C ARG A 414 52.42 53.14 -9.23
N GLY A 415 53.71 52.83 -9.04
CA GLY A 415 54.39 52.94 -7.73
C GLY A 415 55.75 52.24 -7.65
N SER A 416 56.29 51.99 -6.45
CA SER A 416 57.46 51.09 -6.27
C SER A 416 57.08 49.63 -6.63
N ALA A 417 58.02 48.82 -7.15
CA ALA A 417 57.74 47.46 -7.64
C ALA A 417 57.00 46.56 -6.62
N SER A 418 57.27 46.73 -5.32
CA SER A 418 56.57 46.01 -4.24
C SER A 418 55.11 46.47 -4.04
N ASN A 419 54.83 47.76 -4.21
CA ASN A 419 53.50 48.32 -4.06
C ASN A 419 52.63 48.00 -5.29
N GLN A 420 53.24 47.92 -6.48
CA GLN A 420 52.55 47.52 -7.72
C GLN A 420 52.10 46.06 -7.70
N ALA A 421 52.99 45.15 -7.30
CA ALA A 421 52.64 43.74 -7.15
C ALA A 421 51.56 43.53 -6.08
N GLY A 422 51.63 44.31 -4.98
CA GLY A 422 50.61 44.32 -3.93
C GLY A 422 49.24 44.80 -4.41
N ALA A 423 49.18 45.87 -5.21
CA ALA A 423 47.93 46.42 -5.75
C ALA A 423 47.25 45.45 -6.74
N GLY A 424 47.99 44.86 -7.68
CA GLY A 424 47.43 43.89 -8.63
C GLY A 424 46.92 42.61 -7.95
N PHE A 425 47.64 42.12 -6.94
CA PHE A 425 47.21 40.96 -6.14
C PHE A 425 45.97 41.29 -5.28
N TRP A 426 45.95 42.46 -4.63
CA TRP A 426 44.81 42.94 -3.84
C TRP A 426 43.56 43.18 -4.70
N PHE A 427 43.73 43.74 -5.89
CA PHE A 427 42.65 43.96 -6.85
C PHE A 427 42.01 42.63 -7.26
N SER A 428 42.83 41.65 -7.66
CA SER A 428 42.34 40.32 -8.07
C SER A 428 41.58 39.63 -6.95
N PHE A 429 42.09 39.68 -5.71
CA PHE A 429 41.41 39.11 -4.55
C PHE A 429 40.11 39.86 -4.21
N SER A 430 40.07 41.19 -4.36
CA SER A 430 38.87 42.00 -4.08
C SER A 430 37.70 41.71 -5.02
N THR A 431 37.96 41.10 -6.19
CA THR A 431 36.90 40.65 -7.11
C THR A 431 36.04 39.51 -6.55
N ILE A 432 36.57 38.68 -5.62
CA ILE A 432 35.83 37.56 -5.03
C ILE A 432 34.75 38.00 -4.04
N VAL A 433 34.95 39.12 -3.34
CA VAL A 433 34.02 39.69 -2.35
C VAL A 433 33.19 40.84 -2.95
N PHE A 434 33.28 41.07 -4.27
CA PHE A 434 32.66 42.22 -4.95
C PHE A 434 33.05 43.58 -4.34
N ALA A 435 34.22 43.68 -3.72
CA ALA A 435 34.70 44.87 -3.02
C ALA A 435 35.72 45.66 -3.86
N GLN A 436 35.40 45.92 -5.13
CA GLN A 436 36.32 46.62 -6.05
C GLN A 436 36.46 48.10 -5.66
N ARG A 437 37.65 48.48 -5.18
CA ARG A 437 37.97 49.86 -4.77
C ARG A 437 38.62 50.68 -5.90
N GLU A 438 39.31 50.03 -6.83
CA GLU A 438 40.08 50.67 -7.91
C GLU A 438 39.27 50.70 -9.21
N ARG A 439 39.30 51.84 -9.92
CA ARG A 439 38.54 52.01 -11.17
C ARG A 439 39.37 51.56 -12.35
N VAL A 440 38.88 50.58 -13.10
CA VAL A 440 39.51 50.08 -14.34
C VAL A 440 39.20 51.01 -15.51
N VAL A 441 40.23 51.52 -16.18
CA VAL A 441 40.10 52.56 -17.22
C VAL A 441 40.10 51.95 -18.63
N SER A 442 40.88 50.89 -18.88
CA SER A 442 41.01 50.25 -20.18
C SER A 442 39.78 49.43 -20.57
N ASN A 443 39.28 49.63 -21.79
CA ASN A 443 38.14 48.89 -22.32
C ASN A 443 38.43 47.38 -22.44
N LEU A 444 39.68 46.99 -22.73
CA LEU A 444 40.09 45.58 -22.78
C LEU A 444 40.14 44.96 -21.37
N ALA A 445 40.63 45.70 -20.38
CA ALA A 445 40.64 45.24 -18.99
C ALA A 445 39.21 45.11 -18.43
N ARG A 446 38.29 46.02 -18.83
CA ARG A 446 36.86 45.90 -18.50
C ARG A 446 36.22 44.64 -19.08
N ALA A 447 36.52 44.29 -20.33
CA ALA A 447 36.00 43.07 -20.95
C ALA A 447 36.50 41.81 -20.21
N VAL A 448 37.81 41.73 -19.92
CA VAL A 448 38.41 40.64 -19.13
C VAL A 448 37.77 40.57 -17.74
N LEU A 449 37.56 41.71 -17.08
CA LEU A 449 36.94 41.79 -15.76
C LEU A 449 35.48 41.33 -15.75
N ILE A 450 34.67 41.69 -16.75
CA ILE A 450 33.27 41.26 -16.84
C ILE A 450 33.19 39.73 -16.96
N ILE A 451 34.00 39.13 -17.84
CA ILE A 451 34.06 37.67 -17.99
C ILE A 451 34.55 37.02 -16.69
N TRP A 452 35.56 37.60 -16.05
CA TRP A 452 36.08 37.11 -14.79
C TRP A 452 35.07 37.16 -13.65
N CYS A 453 34.33 38.27 -13.50
CA CYS A 453 33.26 38.40 -12.54
C CYS A 453 32.17 37.35 -12.76
N PHE A 454 31.85 37.00 -14.01
CA PHE A 454 30.92 35.90 -14.31
C PHE A 454 31.45 34.54 -13.84
N VAL A 455 32.72 34.23 -14.09
CA VAL A 455 33.36 32.98 -13.61
C VAL A 455 33.34 32.92 -12.08
N VAL A 456 33.73 34.00 -11.40
CA VAL A 456 33.73 34.10 -9.92
C VAL A 456 32.32 33.95 -9.35
N LEU A 457 31.31 34.55 -9.98
CA LEU A 457 29.90 34.37 -9.61
C LEU A 457 29.50 32.89 -9.67
N VAL A 458 29.79 32.21 -10.79
CA VAL A 458 29.46 30.78 -10.95
C VAL A 458 30.14 29.92 -9.88
N VAL A 459 31.44 30.14 -9.63
CA VAL A 459 32.18 29.39 -8.60
C VAL A 459 31.60 29.61 -7.19
N THR A 460 31.24 30.85 -6.86
CA THR A 460 30.66 31.19 -5.54
C THR A 460 29.26 30.58 -5.35
N GLN A 461 28.44 30.60 -6.40
CA GLN A 461 27.10 29.99 -6.38
C GLN A 461 27.20 28.45 -6.28
N SER A 462 28.08 27.82 -7.06
CA SER A 462 28.32 26.38 -7.00
C SER A 462 28.88 25.93 -5.66
N TYR A 463 29.76 26.72 -5.03
CA TYR A 463 30.23 26.46 -3.67
C TYR A 463 29.07 26.46 -2.65
N THR A 464 28.21 27.49 -2.71
CA THR A 464 27.08 27.64 -1.79
C THR A 464 26.06 26.51 -1.96
N ALA A 465 25.75 26.13 -3.20
CA ALA A 465 24.87 25.01 -3.51
C ALA A 465 25.44 23.66 -3.03
N SER A 466 26.73 23.42 -3.29
CA SER A 466 27.39 22.16 -2.90
C SER A 466 27.53 22.03 -1.39
N LEU A 467 27.84 23.12 -0.68
CA LEU A 467 27.87 23.15 0.78
C LEU A 467 26.47 22.85 1.36
N SER A 468 25.42 23.45 0.80
CA SER A 468 24.04 23.24 1.24
C SER A 468 23.58 21.79 0.99
N SER A 469 23.92 21.21 -0.16
CA SER A 469 23.66 19.80 -0.47
C SER A 469 24.43 18.85 0.46
N LEU A 470 25.69 19.14 0.75
CA LEU A 470 26.49 18.33 1.66
C LEU A 470 25.92 18.33 3.10
N LEU A 471 25.47 19.50 3.58
CA LEU A 471 24.87 19.65 4.91
C LEU A 471 23.51 18.97 5.04
N THR A 472 22.79 18.76 3.94
CA THR A 472 21.53 18.02 3.91
C THR A 472 21.74 16.50 3.79
N VAL A 473 22.68 16.04 2.95
CA VAL A 473 22.96 14.60 2.75
C VAL A 473 23.62 13.94 3.96
N GLN A 474 24.50 14.64 4.69
CA GLN A 474 25.16 14.09 5.89
C GLN A 474 24.19 13.76 7.03
N GLN A 475 22.92 14.16 6.95
CA GLN A 475 21.92 13.91 8.00
C GLN A 475 21.23 12.54 7.87
N LEU A 476 21.42 11.82 6.77
CA LEU A 476 20.65 10.61 6.44
C LEU A 476 21.50 9.39 6.08
N GLN A 477 22.82 9.43 6.28
CA GLN A 477 23.68 8.31 5.89
C GLN A 477 23.58 7.12 6.87
N PRO A 478 23.18 5.92 6.41
CA PRO A 478 23.21 4.72 7.23
C PRO A 478 24.66 4.31 7.54
N THR A 479 24.89 3.69 8.71
CA THR A 479 26.22 3.16 9.08
C THR A 479 26.68 2.02 8.17
N VAL A 480 25.73 1.24 7.65
CA VAL A 480 25.96 0.12 6.74
C VAL A 480 24.94 0.17 5.63
N THR A 481 25.39 0.09 4.38
CA THR A 481 24.52 0.15 3.19
C THR A 481 24.25 -1.21 2.57
N ASP A 482 25.17 -2.17 2.70
CA ASP A 482 25.08 -3.50 2.06
C ASP A 482 25.20 -4.63 3.11
N VAL A 483 24.41 -5.67 2.91
CA VAL A 483 24.45 -6.90 3.72
C VAL A 483 25.78 -7.63 3.52
N HIS A 484 26.37 -7.58 2.32
CA HIS A 484 27.66 -8.24 2.06
C HIS A 484 28.79 -7.67 2.91
N ASP A 485 28.74 -6.37 3.24
CA ASP A 485 29.70 -5.73 4.14
C ASP A 485 29.63 -6.33 5.55
N LEU A 486 28.43 -6.66 6.04
CA LEU A 486 28.24 -7.30 7.34
C LEU A 486 28.84 -8.71 7.37
N ILE A 487 28.68 -9.45 6.28
CA ILE A 487 29.20 -10.81 6.13
C ILE A 487 30.74 -10.78 6.08
N MET A 488 31.32 -9.90 5.24
CA MET A 488 32.77 -9.78 5.10
C MET A 488 33.45 -9.31 6.39
N LYS A 489 32.83 -8.38 7.13
CA LYS A 489 33.36 -7.89 8.42
C LYS A 489 33.08 -8.85 9.58
N GLY A 490 32.21 -9.84 9.40
CA GLY A 490 31.84 -10.81 10.44
C GLY A 490 31.12 -10.16 11.62
N GLU A 491 30.28 -9.16 11.34
CA GLU A 491 29.53 -8.40 12.34
C GLU A 491 28.39 -9.24 12.95
N TYR A 492 27.95 -8.88 14.17
CA TYR A 492 26.78 -9.48 14.79
C TYR A 492 25.50 -8.85 14.25
N VAL A 493 24.50 -9.67 13.91
CA VAL A 493 23.20 -9.22 13.38
C VAL A 493 22.04 -9.77 14.19
N GLY A 494 21.01 -8.94 14.37
CA GLY A 494 19.80 -9.25 15.13
C GLY A 494 18.68 -9.80 14.25
N TYR A 495 17.85 -10.68 14.81
CA TYR A 495 16.58 -11.09 14.21
C TYR A 495 15.54 -11.45 15.29
N LEU A 496 14.25 -11.34 14.92
CA LEU A 496 13.15 -11.62 15.83
C LEU A 496 13.01 -13.12 16.16
N ARG A 497 12.76 -13.45 17.44
CA ARG A 497 12.56 -14.84 17.88
C ARG A 497 11.39 -15.50 17.16
N GLY A 498 11.62 -16.73 16.68
CA GLY A 498 10.59 -17.53 16.01
C GLY A 498 10.24 -17.04 14.59
N SER A 499 10.98 -16.05 14.07
CA SER A 499 10.83 -15.58 12.69
C SER A 499 11.52 -16.51 11.69
N PHE A 500 10.97 -16.57 10.48
CA PHE A 500 11.56 -17.26 9.33
C PHE A 500 12.82 -16.54 8.80
N VAL A 501 13.07 -15.29 9.24
CA VAL A 501 14.27 -14.51 8.89
C VAL A 501 15.56 -15.26 9.24
N LEU A 502 15.56 -16.11 10.28
CA LEU A 502 16.71 -16.96 10.60
C LEU A 502 17.14 -17.85 9.43
N GLU A 503 16.20 -18.48 8.74
CA GLU A 503 16.50 -19.37 7.61
C GLU A 503 17.07 -18.57 6.44
N ILE A 504 16.58 -17.35 6.21
CA ILE A 504 17.09 -16.43 5.20
C ILE A 504 18.54 -16.03 5.53
N LEU A 505 18.81 -15.60 6.76
CA LEU A 505 20.16 -15.18 7.19
C LEU A 505 21.18 -16.33 7.08
N LEU A 506 20.78 -17.55 7.43
CA LEU A 506 21.63 -18.72 7.23
C LEU A 506 21.87 -19.01 5.75
N GLY A 507 20.86 -18.85 4.89
CA GLY A 507 20.97 -18.99 3.43
C GLY A 507 21.91 -17.98 2.77
N LEU A 508 22.05 -16.77 3.35
CA LEU A 508 22.99 -15.75 2.90
C LEU A 508 24.45 -16.02 3.29
N GLY A 509 24.70 -17.00 4.16
CA GLY A 509 26.04 -17.35 4.61
C GLY A 509 26.45 -16.74 5.95
N PHE A 510 25.53 -16.18 6.74
CA PHE A 510 25.85 -15.78 8.12
C PHE A 510 26.12 -16.99 9.00
N HIS A 511 27.19 -16.94 9.78
CA HIS A 511 27.46 -17.96 10.80
C HIS A 511 26.49 -17.84 11.98
N LYS A 512 25.94 -18.97 12.43
CA LYS A 512 24.98 -19.04 13.55
C LYS A 512 25.47 -18.37 14.84
N SER A 513 26.78 -18.34 15.08
CA SER A 513 27.39 -17.67 16.25
C SER A 513 27.33 -16.15 16.20
N LYS A 514 27.09 -15.57 15.01
CA LYS A 514 27.00 -14.12 14.78
C LYS A 514 25.56 -13.61 14.77
N LEU A 515 24.59 -14.50 14.92
CA LEU A 515 23.17 -14.15 14.97
C LEU A 515 22.71 -13.96 16.42
N ARG A 516 22.01 -12.85 16.70
CA ARG A 516 21.43 -12.53 18.00
C ARG A 516 19.92 -12.49 17.90
N VAL A 517 19.24 -13.14 18.84
CA VAL A 517 17.78 -13.12 18.96
C VAL A 517 17.35 -11.96 19.84
N TYR A 518 16.26 -11.30 19.47
CA TYR A 518 15.48 -10.41 20.35
C TYR A 518 13.98 -10.77 20.28
N ASN A 519 13.22 -10.31 21.28
CA ASN A 519 11.78 -10.59 21.42
C ASN A 519 10.91 -9.32 21.39
N SER A 520 11.50 -8.16 21.68
CA SER A 520 10.78 -6.88 21.78
C SER A 520 11.56 -5.75 21.10
N PRO A 521 10.89 -4.65 20.72
CA PRO A 521 11.58 -3.48 20.17
C PRO A 521 12.57 -2.86 21.16
N GLU A 522 12.33 -2.95 22.47
CA GLU A 522 13.25 -2.45 23.51
C GLU A 522 14.53 -3.29 23.59
N GLU A 523 14.40 -4.62 23.53
CA GLU A 523 15.55 -5.53 23.53
C GLU A 523 16.40 -5.32 22.27
N CYS A 524 15.75 -5.09 21.12
CA CYS A 524 16.43 -4.73 19.87
C CYS A 524 17.22 -3.42 20.01
N HIS A 525 16.61 -2.38 20.60
CA HIS A 525 17.28 -1.10 20.87
C HIS A 525 18.48 -1.27 21.83
N GLU A 526 18.34 -2.08 22.88
CA GLU A 526 19.44 -2.38 23.80
C GLU A 526 20.61 -3.07 23.08
N LEU A 527 20.35 -4.02 22.19
CA LEU A 527 21.37 -4.68 21.39
C LEU A 527 22.10 -3.71 20.44
N PHE A 528 21.37 -2.78 19.83
CA PHE A 528 22.00 -1.71 19.04
C PHE A 528 22.88 -0.81 19.90
N SER A 529 22.43 -0.45 21.11
CA SER A 529 23.18 0.43 22.01
C SER A 529 24.52 -0.16 22.47
N LYS A 530 24.61 -1.50 22.61
CA LYS A 530 25.86 -2.20 22.94
C LYS A 530 26.84 -2.21 21.76
N GLY A 531 26.33 -2.23 20.53
CA GLY A 531 27.11 -2.36 19.31
C GLY A 531 27.76 -3.74 19.14
N SER A 532 28.09 -4.10 17.90
CA SER A 532 28.64 -5.42 17.55
C SER A 532 29.93 -5.78 18.31
N GLY A 533 30.80 -4.80 18.58
CA GLY A 533 32.06 -5.02 19.31
C GLY A 533 31.92 -5.43 20.78
N ASN A 534 30.82 -5.05 21.45
CA ASN A 534 30.58 -5.36 22.87
C ASN A 534 29.49 -6.43 23.07
N GLY A 535 29.26 -7.27 22.07
CA GLY A 535 28.27 -8.35 22.14
C GLY A 535 26.84 -7.95 21.79
N GLY A 536 26.63 -6.73 21.26
CA GLY A 536 25.38 -6.26 20.66
C GLY A 536 25.26 -6.63 19.18
N ILE A 537 24.61 -5.76 18.39
CA ILE A 537 24.39 -5.94 16.95
C ILE A 537 24.80 -4.69 16.15
N ALA A 538 25.18 -4.89 14.88
CA ALA A 538 25.43 -3.81 13.91
C ALA A 538 24.19 -3.50 13.05
N ALA A 539 23.38 -4.52 12.76
CA ALA A 539 22.14 -4.43 11.99
C ALA A 539 21.11 -5.41 12.55
N ALA A 540 19.83 -5.12 12.35
CA ALA A 540 18.73 -6.06 12.63
C ALA A 540 17.94 -6.32 11.35
N PHE A 541 17.48 -7.54 11.15
CA PHE A 541 16.62 -7.91 10.03
C PHE A 541 15.24 -8.28 10.56
N ASP A 542 14.23 -7.58 10.07
CA ASP A 542 12.85 -7.81 10.49
C ASP A 542 11.85 -7.51 9.38
N GLU A 543 10.62 -8.00 9.56
CA GLU A 543 9.54 -7.73 8.61
C GLU A 543 9.17 -6.24 8.63
N VAL A 544 8.69 -5.74 7.49
CA VAL A 544 8.32 -4.32 7.32
C VAL A 544 7.39 -3.80 8.42
N PRO A 545 6.31 -4.51 8.83
CA PRO A 545 5.42 -4.03 9.89
C PRO A 545 6.13 -3.81 11.24
N TYR A 546 7.00 -4.73 11.66
CA TYR A 546 7.76 -4.59 12.91
C TYR A 546 8.81 -3.49 12.81
N THR A 547 9.46 -3.37 11.65
CA THR A 547 10.44 -2.31 11.38
C THR A 547 9.78 -0.93 11.48
N LYS A 548 8.58 -0.76 10.93
CA LYS A 548 7.83 0.50 11.03
C LYS A 548 7.47 0.86 12.47
N LEU A 549 7.05 -0.12 13.28
CA LEU A 549 6.80 0.10 14.71
C LEU A 549 8.08 0.48 15.45
N PHE A 550 9.20 -0.19 15.16
CA PHE A 550 10.48 0.13 15.78
C PHE A 550 10.95 1.55 15.42
N LEU A 551 10.83 1.93 14.15
CA LEU A 551 11.19 3.27 13.68
C LEU A 551 10.25 4.35 14.21
N SER A 552 8.96 4.08 14.37
CA SER A 552 8.04 5.08 14.97
C SER A 552 8.37 5.35 16.44
N LYS A 553 8.95 4.37 17.14
CA LYS A 553 9.38 4.51 18.54
C LYS A 553 10.72 5.23 18.70
N TYR A 554 11.69 4.99 17.81
CA TYR A 554 13.08 5.47 17.95
C TYR A 554 13.55 6.45 16.85
N CYS A 555 12.65 6.84 15.94
CA CYS A 555 12.74 7.86 14.87
C CYS A 555 14.15 8.31 14.41
N SER A 556 14.84 9.11 15.22
CA SER A 556 16.07 9.83 14.84
C SER A 556 17.37 9.02 14.98
N GLN A 557 17.31 7.80 15.51
CA GLN A 557 18.51 6.99 15.79
C GLN A 557 18.78 5.92 14.73
N TYR A 558 17.74 5.50 14.00
CA TYR A 558 17.78 4.36 13.10
C TYR A 558 17.14 4.69 11.78
N THR A 559 17.56 3.98 10.74
CA THR A 559 16.95 4.04 9.42
C THR A 559 16.76 2.62 8.88
N MET A 560 15.77 2.47 8.00
CA MET A 560 15.54 1.23 7.26
C MET A 560 16.18 1.33 5.88
N ILE A 561 16.75 0.21 5.44
CA ILE A 561 17.19 0.03 4.07
C ILE A 561 16.15 -0.86 3.37
N ASP A 562 15.60 -0.31 2.30
CA ASP A 562 14.53 -0.86 1.48
C ASP A 562 14.88 -2.25 0.92
N PRO A 563 13.85 -3.08 0.63
CA PRO A 563 13.81 -4.45 1.11
C PRO A 563 14.93 -5.30 0.58
N THR A 564 15.59 -6.01 1.49
CA THR A 564 16.61 -6.98 1.13
C THR A 564 15.94 -8.25 0.56
N PHE A 565 14.74 -8.60 1.04
CA PHE A 565 14.00 -9.78 0.61
C PHE A 565 12.52 -9.50 0.40
N GLN A 566 11.98 -9.95 -0.73
CA GLN A 566 10.55 -9.94 -1.00
C GLN A 566 9.89 -11.14 -0.34
N THR A 567 8.95 -10.89 0.55
CA THR A 567 8.10 -11.91 1.19
C THR A 567 6.66 -11.49 1.01
N ALA A 568 5.71 -12.42 1.07
CA ALA A 568 4.30 -12.05 1.13
C ALA A 568 3.98 -11.67 2.59
N GLY A 569 3.32 -10.53 2.80
CA GLY A 569 3.00 -9.96 4.12
C GLY A 569 2.13 -10.86 5.00
N PHE A 570 1.45 -10.29 5.99
CA PHE A 570 0.61 -11.08 6.89
C PHE A 570 -0.68 -11.52 6.21
N GLY A 571 -1.05 -12.79 6.40
CA GLY A 571 -2.30 -13.36 5.90
C GLY A 571 -2.95 -14.26 6.94
N PHE A 572 -4.28 -14.33 6.94
CA PHE A 572 -5.01 -15.26 7.79
C PHE A 572 -4.89 -16.67 7.24
N VAL A 573 -4.87 -17.65 8.13
CA VAL A 573 -4.61 -19.05 7.80
C VAL A 573 -5.87 -19.87 7.92
N PHE A 574 -6.12 -20.70 6.92
CA PHE A 574 -7.21 -21.67 6.90
C PHE A 574 -6.72 -23.06 6.48
N PRO A 575 -7.47 -24.13 6.79
CA PRO A 575 -7.20 -25.46 6.27
C PRO A 575 -7.17 -25.45 4.73
N LYS A 576 -6.31 -26.27 4.15
CA LYS A 576 -6.18 -26.38 2.70
C LYS A 576 -7.51 -26.75 2.04
N GLY A 577 -7.91 -26.00 1.02
CA GLY A 577 -9.20 -26.12 0.33
C GLY A 577 -10.37 -25.46 1.04
N SER A 578 -10.13 -24.60 2.05
CA SER A 578 -11.20 -23.93 2.78
C SER A 578 -12.01 -23.00 1.88
N SER A 579 -13.33 -23.16 1.96
CA SER A 579 -14.33 -22.37 1.24
C SER A 579 -14.32 -20.89 1.64
N LEU A 580 -13.80 -20.56 2.83
CA LEU A 580 -13.78 -19.21 3.40
C LEU A 580 -12.65 -18.32 2.85
N VAL A 581 -11.58 -18.91 2.33
CA VAL A 581 -10.40 -18.16 1.87
C VAL A 581 -10.74 -17.13 0.79
N PRO A 582 -11.51 -17.47 -0.27
CA PRO A 582 -11.88 -16.48 -1.29
C PRO A 582 -12.75 -15.35 -0.74
N ASP A 583 -13.72 -15.68 0.12
CA ASP A 583 -14.69 -14.70 0.66
C ASP A 583 -14.00 -13.72 1.61
N ILE A 584 -13.15 -14.24 2.51
CA ILE A 584 -12.35 -13.43 3.42
C ILE A 584 -11.32 -12.60 2.64
N SER A 585 -10.71 -13.15 1.59
CA SER A 585 -9.78 -12.39 0.75
C SER A 585 -10.46 -11.21 0.04
N LYS A 586 -11.69 -11.39 -0.48
CA LYS A 586 -12.49 -10.29 -1.03
C LYS A 586 -12.85 -9.26 0.03
N ALA A 587 -13.18 -9.70 1.24
CA ALA A 587 -13.48 -8.81 2.35
C ALA A 587 -12.23 -8.04 2.85
N ILE A 588 -11.05 -8.64 2.84
CA ILE A 588 -9.77 -7.95 3.09
C ILE A 588 -9.61 -6.80 2.10
N LEU A 589 -9.79 -7.06 0.81
CA LEU A 589 -9.68 -6.02 -0.23
C LEU A 589 -10.65 -4.85 0.04
N ASN A 590 -11.91 -5.15 0.38
CA ASN A 590 -12.90 -4.14 0.73
C ASN A 590 -12.47 -3.28 1.94
N VAL A 591 -11.89 -3.89 2.97
CA VAL A 591 -11.40 -3.17 4.16
C VAL A 591 -10.13 -2.37 3.86
N THR A 592 -9.21 -2.91 3.05
CA THR A 592 -7.94 -2.26 2.69
C THR A 592 -8.11 -1.09 1.73
N GLU A 593 -9.07 -1.18 0.79
CA GLU A 593 -9.38 -0.10 -0.15
C GLU A 593 -10.22 1.02 0.49
N GLY A 594 -10.91 0.72 1.60
CA GLY A 594 -11.69 1.67 2.37
C GLY A 594 -10.89 2.42 3.45
N ASP A 595 -11.53 3.43 4.06
CA ASP A 595 -10.94 4.22 5.15
C ASP A 595 -10.75 3.42 6.46
N GLN A 596 -11.39 2.26 6.59
CA GLN A 596 -11.35 1.45 7.81
C GLN A 596 -9.93 0.95 8.12
N MET A 597 -9.18 0.47 7.13
CA MET A 597 -7.81 -0.01 7.37
C MET A 597 -6.93 1.10 7.92
N LYS A 598 -7.03 2.30 7.35
CA LYS A 598 -6.27 3.48 7.82
C LYS A 598 -6.64 3.88 9.25
N GLN A 599 -7.93 3.80 9.62
CA GLN A 599 -8.37 4.06 11.00
C GLN A 599 -7.78 3.04 11.99
N ILE A 600 -7.71 1.77 11.60
CA ILE A 600 -7.10 0.72 12.43
C ILE A 600 -5.59 0.94 12.54
N GLU A 601 -4.90 1.25 11.44
CA GLU A 601 -3.47 1.59 11.47
C GLU A 601 -3.17 2.79 12.37
N ASP A 602 -3.91 3.88 12.23
CA ASP A 602 -3.74 5.09 13.04
C ASP A 602 -4.04 4.83 14.53
N ALA A 603 -4.96 3.92 14.85
CA ALA A 603 -5.31 3.56 16.22
C ALA A 603 -4.19 2.79 16.94
N TRP A 604 -3.49 1.90 16.23
CA TRP A 604 -2.44 1.06 16.82
C TRP A 604 -1.04 1.66 16.71
N PHE A 605 -0.73 2.34 15.62
CA PHE A 605 0.61 2.85 15.33
C PHE A 605 0.73 4.37 15.45
N GLY A 606 -0.39 5.07 15.71
CA GLY A 606 -0.45 6.53 15.72
C GLY A 606 -0.44 7.12 14.31
N LYS A 607 -0.82 8.40 14.19
CA LYS A 607 -0.70 9.12 12.90
C LYS A 607 0.77 9.23 12.52
N ARG A 608 1.11 8.91 11.26
CA ARG A 608 2.46 9.12 10.68
C ARG A 608 2.96 10.52 11.05
N GLY A 609 3.96 10.58 11.94
CA GLY A 609 4.53 11.84 12.44
C GLY A 609 4.51 12.05 13.96
N SER A 610 3.86 11.18 14.75
CA SER A 610 3.94 11.23 16.22
C SER A 610 5.21 10.58 16.76
N CYS A 611 6.38 11.03 16.31
CA CYS A 611 7.58 10.81 17.12
C CYS A 611 7.35 11.63 18.40
N PRO A 612 7.43 11.04 19.60
CA PRO A 612 7.47 11.85 20.80
C PRO A 612 8.64 12.81 20.62
N GLU A 613 8.32 14.10 20.51
CA GLU A 613 9.30 15.15 20.68
C GLU A 613 9.84 14.99 22.11
N SER A 614 10.83 14.10 22.30
CA SER A 614 11.87 14.38 23.26
C SER A 614 12.27 15.82 22.96
N SER A 615 12.25 16.67 23.99
CA SER A 615 12.49 18.12 24.04
C SER A 615 13.82 18.58 23.42
N SER A 616 13.98 18.21 22.15
CA SER A 616 14.94 18.55 21.15
C SER A 616 14.13 18.44 19.86
N SER A 617 13.29 19.46 19.66
CA SER A 617 12.76 19.82 18.35
C SER A 617 13.74 19.39 17.27
N VAL A 618 13.22 18.77 16.20
CA VAL A 618 13.93 18.48 14.94
C VAL A 618 15.16 19.35 14.87
N SER A 619 16.28 18.78 15.32
CA SER A 619 17.54 19.49 15.26
C SER A 619 17.88 19.38 13.79
N SER A 620 17.32 20.30 13.00
CA SER A 620 18.17 21.20 12.26
C SER A 620 19.33 21.51 13.20
N LYS A 621 20.36 20.64 13.18
CA LYS A 621 21.55 20.77 14.02
C LYS A 621 22.10 22.13 13.63
N ILE A 622 21.71 23.15 14.39
CA ILE A 622 22.07 24.55 14.21
C ILE A 622 23.56 24.53 13.93
N LEU A 623 23.99 25.19 12.85
CA LEU A 623 25.39 25.25 12.47
C LEU A 623 26.21 25.59 13.72
N SER A 624 26.88 24.58 14.27
CA SER A 624 27.49 24.72 15.59
C SER A 624 28.83 25.42 15.44
N LEU A 625 29.25 26.15 16.47
CA LEU A 625 30.58 26.76 16.50
C LEU A 625 31.69 25.74 16.22
N ASN A 626 31.49 24.47 16.59
CA ASN A 626 32.44 23.39 16.32
C ASN A 626 32.66 23.13 14.82
N SER A 627 31.67 23.36 13.96
CA SER A 627 31.77 23.13 12.52
C SER A 627 32.58 24.25 11.81
N PHE A 628 32.69 25.43 12.42
CA PHE A 628 33.33 26.62 11.84
C PHE A 628 34.50 27.17 12.67
N TRP A 629 34.86 26.55 13.79
CA TRP A 629 35.93 27.05 14.66
C TRP A 629 37.28 27.22 13.95
N GLY A 630 37.58 26.39 12.95
CA GLY A 630 38.79 26.53 12.12
C GLY A 630 38.88 27.88 11.39
N LEU A 631 37.76 28.41 10.89
CA LEU A 631 37.71 29.72 10.23
C LEU A 631 37.96 30.87 11.23
N PHE A 632 37.36 30.79 12.42
CA PHE A 632 37.60 31.76 13.48
C PHE A 632 39.05 31.73 13.97
N LEU A 633 39.67 30.56 14.04
CA LEU A 633 41.08 30.40 14.38
C LEU A 633 42.00 31.08 13.36
N ILE A 634 41.76 30.87 12.06
CA ILE A 634 42.54 31.51 10.98
C ILE A 634 42.45 33.03 11.07
N ALA A 635 41.23 33.56 11.22
CA ALA A 635 41.01 35.00 11.34
C ALA A 635 41.70 35.58 12.59
N GLY A 636 41.60 34.89 13.73
CA GLY A 636 42.23 35.30 14.98
C GLY A 636 43.76 35.31 14.89
N LEU A 637 44.36 34.27 14.30
CA LEU A 637 45.81 34.20 14.10
C LEU A 637 46.32 35.27 13.13
N ALA A 638 45.61 35.51 12.02
CA ALA A 638 45.96 36.56 11.07
C ALA A 638 45.90 37.95 11.71
N ALA A 639 44.87 38.24 12.50
CA ALA A 639 44.74 39.50 13.24
C ALA A 639 45.85 39.67 14.29
N LEU A 640 46.15 38.63 15.05
CA LEU A 640 47.25 38.64 16.03
C LEU A 640 48.59 38.90 15.35
N LEU A 641 48.87 38.20 14.25
CA LEU A 641 50.10 38.34 13.50
C LEU A 641 50.24 39.73 12.88
N ALA A 642 49.15 40.30 12.35
CA ALA A 642 49.11 41.68 11.86
C ALA A 642 49.38 42.69 12.99
N LEU A 643 48.80 42.49 14.17
CA LEU A 643 49.06 43.33 15.35
C LEU A 643 50.52 43.23 15.82
N ILE A 644 51.10 42.03 15.82
CA ILE A 644 52.51 41.81 16.19
C ILE A 644 53.42 42.50 15.18
N ILE A 645 53.20 42.31 13.87
CA ILE A 645 53.99 42.97 12.82
C ILE A 645 53.88 44.48 12.95
N PHE A 646 52.67 45.01 13.11
CA PHE A 646 52.45 46.45 13.29
C PHE A 646 53.17 46.97 14.53
N PHE A 647 53.07 46.25 15.66
CA PHE A 647 53.75 46.62 16.91
C PHE A 647 55.28 46.63 16.74
N VAL A 648 55.85 45.59 16.13
CA VAL A 648 57.29 45.50 15.85
C VAL A 648 57.73 46.62 14.91
N MET A 649 56.99 46.88 13.83
CA MET A 649 57.27 47.97 12.89
C MET A 649 57.16 49.34 13.56
N PHE A 650 56.16 49.55 14.40
CA PHE A 650 55.95 50.80 15.14
C PHE A 650 57.10 51.04 16.12
N VAL A 651 57.47 50.05 16.93
CA VAL A 651 58.61 50.13 17.85
C VAL A 651 59.92 50.33 17.11
N TYR A 652 60.11 49.69 15.95
CA TYR A 652 61.32 49.87 15.13
C TYR A 652 61.41 51.28 14.54
N ARG A 653 60.33 51.79 13.95
CA ARG A 653 60.28 53.11 13.31
C ARG A 653 60.39 54.25 14.32
N GLU A 654 59.75 54.08 15.47
CA GLU A 654 59.68 55.09 16.54
C GLU A 654 60.74 54.87 17.63
N ARG A 655 61.65 53.90 17.44
CA ARG A 655 62.73 53.55 18.37
C ARG A 655 63.54 54.76 18.80
N ARG A 656 63.76 55.72 17.89
CA ARG A 656 64.50 56.96 18.18
C ARG A 656 63.74 57.92 19.09
N ARG A 657 62.40 58.02 18.98
CA ARG A 657 61.58 58.85 19.88
C ARG A 657 61.32 58.16 21.22
N LEU A 658 61.18 56.83 21.22
CA LEU A 658 61.02 56.02 22.43
C LEU A 658 62.32 55.85 23.24
N SER A 659 63.50 56.01 22.62
CA SER A 659 64.81 55.88 23.28
C SER A 659 65.24 57.11 24.10
N HIS A 660 64.51 58.23 24.04
CA HIS A 660 64.79 59.44 24.83
C HIS A 660 64.16 59.42 26.24
N SER A 661 63.55 58.31 26.67
CA SER A 661 62.98 58.20 28.01
C SER A 661 64.04 57.79 29.04
N ASP A 662 64.20 58.63 30.07
CA ASP A 662 65.14 58.45 31.19
C ASP A 662 65.08 57.03 31.79
N PRO A 663 66.22 56.36 32.00
CA PRO A 663 66.27 54.97 32.46
C PRO A 663 65.80 54.77 33.92
N THR A 664 65.52 55.83 34.67
CA THR A 664 65.09 55.80 36.09
C THR A 664 63.59 56.04 36.30
N ALA A 665 62.81 56.27 35.24
CA ALA A 665 61.38 56.55 35.36
C ALA A 665 60.52 55.29 35.62
N PRO A 666 59.41 55.40 36.37
CA PRO A 666 58.49 54.27 36.63
C PRO A 666 57.92 53.68 35.33
N ILE A 667 57.65 52.36 35.34
CA ILE A 667 57.11 51.61 34.19
C ILE A 667 55.82 52.26 33.64
N TRP A 668 55.00 52.86 34.52
CA TRP A 668 53.76 53.56 34.16
C TRP A 668 53.97 54.83 33.30
N ASP A 669 55.07 55.57 33.50
CA ASP A 669 55.36 56.75 32.68
C ASP A 669 55.90 56.37 31.30
N ARG A 670 56.58 55.23 31.19
CA ARG A 670 57.05 54.68 29.91
C ARG A 670 55.89 54.17 29.06
N THR A 671 54.91 53.50 29.68
CA THR A 671 53.68 53.09 28.99
C THR A 671 52.81 54.29 28.61
N LYS A 672 52.76 55.34 29.44
CA LYS A 672 52.05 56.59 29.13
C LYS A 672 52.68 57.37 27.96
N THR A 673 54.01 57.44 27.87
CA THR A 673 54.71 58.02 26.73
C THR A 673 54.52 57.19 25.46
N PHE A 674 54.56 55.86 25.55
CA PHE A 674 54.26 54.97 24.43
C PHE A 674 52.84 55.19 23.88
N PHE A 675 51.83 55.20 24.74
CA PHE A 675 50.45 55.46 24.33
C PHE A 675 50.26 56.88 23.78
N ARG A 676 50.94 57.88 24.35
CA ARG A 676 50.91 59.25 23.83
C ARG A 676 51.46 59.32 22.40
N VAL A 677 52.59 58.67 22.13
CA VAL A 677 53.21 58.62 20.80
C VAL A 677 52.36 57.81 19.81
N PHE A 678 51.69 56.75 20.27
CA PHE A 678 50.75 55.96 19.45
C PHE A 678 49.47 56.73 19.10
N ILE A 679 48.94 57.52 20.05
CA ILE A 679 47.74 58.36 19.84
C ILE A 679 48.06 59.62 19.02
N GLN A 680 49.31 60.08 19.03
CA GLN A 680 49.73 61.25 18.27
C GLN A 680 49.76 60.93 16.77
N ARG A 681 48.86 61.59 16.02
CA ARG A 681 48.66 61.37 14.58
C ARG A 681 49.95 61.61 13.79
N ASP A 682 50.32 60.64 12.95
CA ASP A 682 51.54 60.70 12.13
C ASP A 682 51.48 61.88 11.14
N SER A 683 52.35 62.88 11.30
CA SER A 683 52.40 64.07 10.45
C SER A 683 52.97 63.79 9.05
N THR A 684 53.57 62.62 8.83
CA THR A 684 54.10 62.24 7.50
C THR A 684 53.01 61.86 6.49
N SER A 685 51.79 61.51 6.94
CA SER A 685 50.67 61.22 6.02
C SER A 685 50.12 62.48 5.33
N LEU A 686 50.30 63.66 5.94
CA LEU A 686 49.84 64.94 5.41
C LEU A 686 50.65 65.39 4.19
N ASN A 687 51.98 65.21 4.19
CA ASN A 687 52.83 65.64 3.09
C ASN A 687 52.52 64.89 1.78
N SER A 688 52.06 63.63 1.85
CA SER A 688 51.64 62.87 0.65
C SER A 688 50.34 63.41 0.04
N ARG A 689 49.35 63.77 0.87
CA ARG A 689 48.08 64.36 0.41
C ARG A 689 48.23 65.81 -0.06
N GLN A 690 49.16 66.55 0.53
CA GLN A 690 49.39 67.95 0.16
C GLN A 690 50.17 68.08 -1.15
N MET A 691 51.00 67.08 -1.49
CA MET A 691 51.71 67.01 -2.77
C MET A 691 50.77 66.64 -3.94
N GLU A 692 49.76 65.79 -3.73
CA GLU A 692 48.69 65.51 -4.73
C GLU A 692 47.76 66.71 -5.00
N LEU A 693 47.58 67.61 -4.03
CA LEU A 693 46.74 68.80 -4.18
C LEU A 693 47.46 69.98 -4.83
N THR A 694 48.80 69.94 -4.95
CA THR A 694 49.59 71.04 -5.54
C THR A 694 49.81 70.85 -7.05
N ASP A 695 49.69 69.61 -7.57
CA ASP A 695 49.89 69.31 -9.00
C ASP A 695 48.61 69.47 -9.86
N ARG A 696 47.46 69.81 -9.22
CA ARG A 696 46.14 69.84 -9.88
C ARG A 696 45.53 71.24 -10.07
N ASN A 697 46.22 72.32 -9.70
CA ASN A 697 45.71 73.69 -9.85
C ASN A 697 46.48 74.48 -10.91
N GLY A 698 46.22 74.15 -12.18
CA GLY A 698 46.28 75.08 -13.29
C GLY A 698 44.86 75.33 -13.81
N ILE A 699 44.42 76.59 -13.76
CA ILE A 699 43.17 77.18 -14.27
C ILE A 699 42.09 77.49 -13.19
N SER A 700 41.62 78.73 -13.27
CA SER A 700 40.90 79.55 -12.30
C SER A 700 39.37 79.39 -12.27
N LEU A 701 38.83 79.41 -11.03
CA LEU A 701 37.56 79.94 -10.49
C LEU A 701 36.23 79.94 -11.30
N HIS A 702 35.18 79.36 -10.69
CA HIS A 702 34.09 80.15 -10.10
C HIS A 702 33.33 79.41 -8.96
N THR A 703 32.87 80.21 -8.02
CA THR A 703 32.36 80.04 -6.66
C THR A 703 31.15 79.09 -6.47
N ILE A 704 31.07 78.39 -5.31
CA ILE A 704 29.99 78.47 -4.28
C ILE A 704 30.13 77.34 -3.23
N GLY A 705 30.20 77.74 -1.94
CA GLY A 705 29.53 77.10 -0.80
C GLY A 705 30.05 75.77 -0.23
N VAL A 706 30.74 75.83 0.90
CA VAL A 706 31.10 74.70 1.79
C VAL A 706 29.90 74.34 2.69
N PRO A 707 29.64 73.05 2.98
CA PRO A 707 29.92 72.55 4.34
C PRO A 707 30.58 71.16 4.40
N SER A 708 31.17 70.93 5.57
CA SER A 708 32.11 69.88 6.03
C SER A 708 31.58 68.44 6.06
N PRO A 709 32.46 67.42 6.07
CA PRO A 709 32.08 66.01 6.22
C PRO A 709 32.11 65.56 7.70
N SER A 710 30.95 65.17 8.23
CA SER A 710 30.84 64.45 9.51
C SER A 710 30.68 62.95 9.27
N ALA A 711 31.37 62.20 10.11
CA ALA A 711 31.52 60.75 10.09
C ALA A 711 30.21 59.95 10.13
N CYS A 712 30.15 58.87 9.36
CA CYS A 712 29.24 57.76 9.60
C CYS A 712 29.72 56.99 10.85
N SER A 713 28.98 57.13 11.95
CA SER A 713 28.89 56.13 13.01
C SER A 713 27.45 55.63 13.04
N ILE A 714 27.23 54.36 12.72
CA ILE A 714 25.96 53.68 12.95
C ILE A 714 25.87 53.38 14.44
N HIS A 715 24.99 54.09 15.14
CA HIS A 715 24.47 53.68 16.45
C HIS A 715 23.03 53.20 16.24
N ALA A 716 22.77 51.96 16.65
CA ALA A 716 21.43 51.41 16.77
C ALA A 716 20.67 52.13 17.89
N GLN A 717 19.41 52.46 17.65
CA GLN A 717 18.47 52.84 18.70
C GLN A 717 17.07 52.34 18.30
N PHE A 718 16.56 51.41 19.10
CA PHE A 718 15.14 51.04 19.16
C PHE A 718 14.30 52.27 19.58
N PRO A 719 13.04 52.35 19.14
CA PRO A 719 12.01 52.99 19.94
C PRO A 719 10.93 52.00 20.42
N GLU A 720 10.55 52.18 21.68
CA GLU A 720 9.41 51.61 22.37
C GLU A 720 8.06 52.11 21.79
N ASP A 721 7.01 51.33 22.09
CA ASP A 721 5.59 51.62 21.89
C ASP A 721 5.14 52.99 22.45
N PRO A 722 4.00 53.51 21.96
CA PRO A 722 2.86 53.48 22.88
C PRO A 722 1.53 53.05 22.25
N SER A 723 0.73 52.49 23.14
CA SER A 723 -0.63 51.97 23.01
C SER A 723 -1.71 52.99 22.62
N SER A 724 -2.75 52.42 22.00
CA SER A 724 -4.19 52.58 22.27
C SER A 724 -5.07 53.35 21.26
N THR A 725 -5.98 52.54 20.68
CA THR A 725 -7.37 52.81 20.25
C THR A 725 -7.65 53.92 19.22
N ASP A 726 -8.07 53.54 18.01
CA ASP A 726 -9.50 53.62 17.71
C ASP A 726 -9.93 52.73 16.52
N SER A 727 -11.21 52.38 16.59
CA SER A 727 -12.00 51.51 15.72
C SER A 727 -12.10 51.93 14.24
N GLN A 728 -12.08 50.95 13.31
CA GLN A 728 -13.09 50.70 12.25
C GLN A 728 -12.55 49.76 11.15
N THR A 729 -13.36 48.73 10.87
CA THR A 729 -13.33 47.79 9.72
C THR A 729 -13.32 48.53 8.36
N PRO A 730 -12.78 47.95 7.26
CA PRO A 730 -13.59 47.01 6.47
C PRO A 730 -12.87 45.88 5.68
N GLN A 731 -13.67 44.83 5.46
CA GLN A 731 -13.80 44.00 4.27
C GLN A 731 -12.72 42.96 3.88
N GLU A 732 -13.19 41.71 3.96
CA GLU A 732 -12.74 40.52 3.25
C GLU A 732 -12.59 40.74 1.74
N GLU A 733 -11.46 40.31 1.19
CA GLU A 733 -11.41 39.65 -0.11
C GLU A 733 -10.70 38.31 0.07
N ALA A 734 -11.49 37.24 0.01
CA ALA A 734 -11.03 35.87 -0.04
C ALA A 734 -10.48 35.58 -1.45
N ILE A 735 -9.21 35.22 -1.56
CA ILE A 735 -8.68 34.59 -2.76
C ILE A 735 -8.66 33.07 -2.54
N ASN A 736 -9.57 32.44 -3.28
CA ASN A 736 -9.82 31.03 -3.37
C ASN A 736 -8.65 30.32 -4.10
N ILE A 737 -7.94 29.43 -3.41
CA ILE A 737 -6.89 28.58 -4.00
C ILE A 737 -7.53 27.25 -4.37
N ASP A 738 -8.20 27.23 -5.52
CA ASP A 738 -8.75 26.03 -6.12
C ASP A 738 -8.71 26.13 -7.65
N GLN A 739 -7.53 26.44 -8.22
CA GLN A 739 -7.20 26.16 -9.62
C GLN A 739 -5.68 26.17 -9.83
N LEU A 740 -5.04 25.01 -9.75
CA LEU A 740 -3.82 24.68 -10.51
C LEU A 740 -3.69 23.16 -10.57
N THR A 741 -4.53 22.58 -11.42
CA THR A 741 -4.47 21.19 -11.85
C THR A 741 -3.29 20.99 -12.82
N ASN A 742 -2.47 19.99 -12.48
CA ASN A 742 -1.91 18.99 -13.40
C ASN A 742 -1.47 19.45 -14.80
N GLN A 743 -0.16 19.72 -14.95
CA GLN A 743 0.58 19.35 -16.15
C GLN A 743 1.84 18.61 -15.73
N ASN A 744 1.84 17.29 -15.93
CA ASN A 744 2.96 16.42 -16.34
C ASN A 744 2.68 14.99 -15.86
N GLN A 745 2.04 14.20 -16.73
CA GLN A 745 1.98 12.75 -16.59
C GLN A 745 2.54 12.13 -17.87
N GLU A 746 3.76 11.59 -17.75
CA GLU A 746 4.38 10.76 -18.78
C GLU A 746 3.63 9.43 -18.88
N ARG A 747 3.34 9.03 -20.12
CA ARG A 747 2.68 7.78 -20.50
C ARG A 747 3.76 6.74 -20.82
N PRO A 748 3.70 5.49 -20.32
CA PRO A 748 4.52 4.41 -20.83
C PRO A 748 3.91 3.82 -22.10
N THR A 749 4.74 3.71 -23.13
CA THR A 749 4.44 3.17 -24.45
C THR A 749 4.29 1.65 -24.37
N ALA A 750 3.22 1.12 -25.00
CA ALA A 750 2.95 -0.30 -25.13
C ALA A 750 3.96 -0.99 -26.06
N LEU A 751 4.34 -2.21 -25.68
CA LEU A 751 5.11 -3.16 -26.50
C LEU A 751 4.20 -3.79 -27.56
N GLU A 752 4.58 -3.57 -28.81
CA GLU A 752 4.00 -4.18 -30.02
C GLU A 752 4.72 -5.52 -30.25
N ILE A 753 3.95 -6.61 -30.37
CA ILE A 753 4.44 -7.96 -30.64
C ILE A 753 4.38 -8.16 -32.16
N ASP A 754 5.54 -8.14 -32.82
CA ASP A 754 5.66 -8.56 -34.22
C ASP A 754 5.82 -10.09 -34.30
N HIS A 755 4.89 -10.70 -35.01
CA HIS A 755 5.02 -12.03 -35.58
C HIS A 755 5.85 -11.92 -36.86
N GLU A 756 7.02 -12.56 -36.92
CA GLU A 756 7.59 -12.98 -38.21
C GLU A 756 8.35 -14.31 -38.12
N ASN A 757 8.06 -15.12 -39.13
CA ASN A 757 8.54 -16.46 -39.48
C ASN A 757 10.00 -16.80 -39.18
N ASN A 758 10.22 -17.97 -38.58
CA ASN A 758 11.02 -19.06 -39.17
C ASN A 758 10.72 -20.42 -38.50
#